data_AF-A0AAD4MZ80-F1
#
_entry.id   AF-A0AAD4MZ80-F1
#
_cell.length_a   1.000
_cell.length_b   1.000
_cell.length_c   1.000
_cell.angle_alpha   90.00
_cell.angle_beta   90.00
_cell.angle_gamma   90.00
#
_symmetry.space_group_name_H-M   'P 1'
#
loop_
_entity.id
_entity.type
_entity.pdbx_description
1 polymer ?
#
loop_
_entity_poly.entity_id
_entity_poly.type
_entity_poly.pdbx_seq_one_letter_code
_entity_poly.pdbx_strand_id
1 'polypeptide(L)'
;MAPNIANRRRSRPSEIPITDTEQRRRSSIPQNVHRESWSLNSSIASKGRTSTSSIAKDADHRRRSSIANAVLRETWSNTSANNSRASIGSTTINGDQDGRRRSSIVNAVLRETWSNTSVNNSRTSIGMAKMEVDENSLANAVRRDRHWMAPVPEPDPLNDTSLWGDQLEPPEDNDSMNSSINDTKMTSMCIHSSNESLNDGPRTFAKMLRDLRLPDSVAAFYANRNIEELYDWQDECLKDRRLLKDRSNYIISLPTSAGKTLIAELLMLRETMVNRRNCIMILPYVAIVQELVHYLSRFEKEFGIYIEEYAKRKGRIPPLKRRDDKRSIYICTIEKANSLVNSMIDADVDRVTNIGLVIVDELHMLGDGSRGATLEMCVSKLLCKSNAQIVGMSATLSNFPDLQRFLNGAHVFGTDFRPIELTEYYKIDSALYSIKTQQQMDKIPPNRHKEDPDGLFHLLVPAAHGRSVIIFCSTKDHCERTCQLITRFAHKNLKEENSEKRRKVVEELKREHDYKLDEVLEKGMLNGIAYHHADLTYEERMCIENAFKDGLIRIICATSTLAAGVNLPCRRVIIRTPMVGRSRLTKDRYLQMVGRAGRAGLEKRGESIVMLKGAPEVNWFVEMVNGPLVSCRSSLSDEGILESFYLDLIALKVCKTADDLRDTILKKTLYGIQSQGYNQKPTEDQSQNKIDVTFKIDEVLERLVNKEMIEIKSGGILQITEKGLATFSSNMSPDDALDMDNLLLKNMSGGLVLHSCFHLIFMVIPIDCRLGYASKVDWDLFFEQLTQLSPGELALLEKMGMSIGEIGRLMGKIVQPDPKSERLRAYIAFMLYEMLKGKTLWEVSKTFGISRGALQATLQDVLANTSSVLRYAEKIQALWPLKAMLPEFLKLFTQCSKKELIPLLQVDHIKEPRAKLLYSRGYRTIKEIADADPADLVRTLEGHLSYYQAERIVSSAQIIIRDRLAEKDEELAEDLGI
;
A
#
# COMPACT_ATOMS: atom_id res chain seq x y z
N MET A 1 -65.03 -9.92 32.43
CA MET A 1 -65.60 -9.04 33.48
C MET A 1 -64.77 -7.77 33.54
N ALA A 2 -65.38 -6.67 33.98
CA ALA A 2 -64.71 -5.43 34.43
C ALA A 2 -65.26 -5.12 35.85
N PRO A 3 -64.99 -3.97 36.54
CA PRO A 3 -64.14 -2.81 36.23
C PRO A 3 -63.36 -2.27 37.48
N ASN A 4 -62.99 -0.97 37.48
CA ASN A 4 -62.84 -0.04 38.64
C ASN A 4 -61.56 -0.02 39.51
N ILE A 5 -61.29 1.00 40.37
CA ILE A 5 -61.12 2.48 40.18
C ILE A 5 -60.76 3.21 41.52
N ALA A 6 -59.75 4.11 41.49
CA ALA A 6 -59.43 5.31 42.34
C ALA A 6 -59.47 5.34 43.91
N ASN A 7 -58.61 6.17 44.56
CA ASN A 7 -59.00 7.33 45.42
C ASN A 7 -57.88 8.11 46.24
N ARG A 8 -57.85 9.46 46.11
CA ARG A 8 -57.85 10.58 47.14
C ARG A 8 -56.75 10.88 48.23
N ARG A 9 -56.27 12.16 48.21
CA ARG A 9 -56.35 13.28 49.24
C ARG A 9 -55.23 13.63 50.28
N ARG A 10 -55.25 14.94 50.69
CA ARG A 10 -54.71 15.68 51.90
C ARG A 10 -53.20 16.08 51.93
N SER A 11 -52.71 17.10 52.68
CA SER A 11 -53.22 18.43 53.18
C SER A 11 -52.09 19.34 53.79
N ARG A 12 -52.39 20.61 54.18
CA ARG A 12 -51.50 21.73 54.62
C ARG A 12 -51.10 21.73 56.14
N PRO A 13 -50.13 22.56 56.65
CA PRO A 13 -50.29 24.01 56.97
C PRO A 13 -49.03 24.93 56.68
N SER A 14 -48.77 26.02 57.44
CA SER A 14 -47.75 27.09 57.17
C SER A 14 -47.56 28.15 58.30
N GLU A 15 -46.36 28.74 58.55
CA GLU A 15 -46.08 29.88 59.50
C GLU A 15 -44.88 30.82 59.10
N ILE A 16 -44.69 32.00 59.74
CA ILE A 16 -43.97 33.24 59.26
C ILE A 16 -43.36 34.08 60.43
N PRO A 17 -42.12 34.70 60.39
CA PRO A 17 -41.96 36.19 60.32
C PRO A 17 -40.63 36.88 59.81
N ILE A 18 -40.79 37.89 58.93
CA ILE A 18 -40.25 39.29 58.89
C ILE A 18 -38.77 39.65 59.22
N THR A 19 -38.03 40.29 58.27
CA THR A 19 -37.31 41.63 58.39
C THR A 19 -36.62 42.10 57.08
N ASP A 20 -36.27 43.40 56.99
CA ASP A 20 -35.75 44.18 55.82
C ASP A 20 -34.20 44.06 55.55
N THR A 21 -33.51 44.63 54.54
CA THR A 21 -33.60 45.96 53.84
C THR A 21 -32.95 46.06 52.42
N GLU A 22 -33.44 47.05 51.64
CA GLU A 22 -32.74 47.99 50.70
C GLU A 22 -32.03 47.55 49.36
N GLN A 23 -32.58 48.08 48.24
CA GLN A 23 -31.94 48.73 47.05
C GLN A 23 -30.92 47.97 46.12
N ARG A 24 -30.90 48.16 44.77
CA ARG A 24 -31.78 48.87 43.80
C ARG A 24 -31.53 48.43 42.33
N ARG A 25 -32.62 48.07 41.61
CA ARG A 25 -32.87 48.29 40.14
C ARG A 25 -31.93 47.57 39.11
N ARG A 26 -32.37 47.17 37.90
CA ARG A 26 -33.65 47.37 37.16
C ARG A 26 -33.87 46.27 36.08
N SER A 27 -35.13 45.81 35.93
CA SER A 27 -35.89 45.44 34.69
C SER A 27 -35.18 44.95 33.38
N SER A 28 -35.72 44.02 32.58
CA SER A 28 -36.79 42.98 32.73
C SER A 28 -36.94 42.17 31.42
N ILE A 29 -37.36 40.90 31.54
CA ILE A 29 -37.82 39.97 30.46
C ILE A 29 -39.37 40.16 30.24
N PRO A 30 -40.17 39.41 29.41
CA PRO A 30 -39.89 38.32 28.43
C PRO A 30 -40.72 38.30 27.08
N GLN A 31 -40.44 37.29 26.24
CA GLN A 31 -41.35 36.45 25.39
C GLN A 31 -42.15 36.95 24.15
N ASN A 32 -41.89 36.25 23.02
CA ASN A 32 -42.78 35.59 22.03
C ASN A 32 -44.13 36.20 21.56
N VAL A 33 -44.45 36.08 20.25
CA VAL A 33 -45.54 35.23 19.64
C VAL A 33 -45.83 35.54 18.13
N HIS A 34 -46.12 34.49 17.34
CA HIS A 34 -46.81 34.34 16.02
C HIS A 34 -46.57 35.20 14.74
N ARG A 35 -46.30 34.44 13.64
CA ARG A 35 -46.92 34.36 12.27
C ARG A 35 -47.14 35.59 11.35
N GLU A 36 -47.18 35.24 10.04
CA GLU A 36 -47.77 35.96 8.88
C GLU A 36 -47.08 37.28 8.46
N SER A 37 -47.07 37.72 7.19
CA SER A 37 -47.32 37.05 5.89
C SER A 37 -46.67 37.83 4.72
N TRP A 38 -46.54 37.18 3.55
CA TRP A 38 -46.15 37.66 2.21
C TRP A 38 -46.09 39.18 1.91
N SER A 39 -45.06 39.65 1.17
CA SER A 39 -45.17 39.93 -0.30
C SER A 39 -44.13 40.93 -0.90
N LEU A 40 -43.97 40.85 -2.24
CA LEU A 40 -43.66 41.91 -3.23
C LEU A 40 -42.32 42.73 -3.22
N ASN A 41 -41.45 42.35 -4.17
CA ASN A 41 -41.00 43.14 -5.35
C ASN A 41 -40.26 44.49 -5.27
N SER A 42 -39.54 44.76 -6.37
CA SER A 42 -38.87 46.01 -6.84
C SER A 42 -37.67 46.49 -5.99
N SER A 43 -36.43 46.66 -6.47
CA SER A 43 -35.80 47.03 -7.77
C SER A 43 -35.45 48.53 -7.89
N ILE A 44 -34.28 48.82 -8.47
CA ILE A 44 -33.78 50.17 -8.89
C ILE A 44 -33.48 51.09 -7.68
N ALA A 45 -32.26 51.20 -7.15
CA ALA A 45 -30.97 51.64 -7.72
C ALA A 45 -30.81 53.15 -7.97
N SER A 46 -29.78 53.76 -7.35
CA SER A 46 -28.72 54.58 -7.98
C SER A 46 -28.20 55.75 -7.10
N LYS A 47 -26.90 56.10 -7.28
CA LYS A 47 -26.23 57.43 -7.15
C LYS A 47 -26.44 58.26 -5.85
N GLY A 48 -25.44 58.89 -5.22
CA GLY A 48 -24.02 59.10 -5.55
C GLY A 48 -23.18 59.34 -4.26
N ARG A 49 -21.85 59.53 -4.31
CA ARG A 49 -21.12 60.80 -4.56
C ARG A 49 -21.52 61.94 -3.58
N THR A 50 -20.61 62.66 -2.91
CA THR A 50 -19.12 62.71 -2.94
C THR A 50 -18.58 63.54 -1.74
N SER A 51 -17.26 63.45 -1.44
CA SER A 51 -16.40 64.47 -0.76
C SER A 51 -16.74 64.88 0.70
N THR A 52 -15.86 65.34 1.61
CA THR A 52 -14.38 65.45 1.79
C THR A 52 -14.12 65.80 3.28
N SER A 53 -12.97 65.62 3.94
CA SER A 53 -11.69 64.95 3.63
C SER A 53 -11.11 64.30 4.94
N SER A 54 -9.87 64.39 5.47
CA SER A 54 -8.65 65.21 5.24
C SER A 54 -7.37 64.52 5.78
N ILE A 55 -6.22 65.01 5.31
CA ILE A 55 -4.90 65.23 5.97
C ILE A 55 -4.83 64.90 7.48
N ALA A 56 -3.75 64.33 8.08
CA ALA A 56 -2.60 63.51 7.64
C ALA A 56 -1.71 63.25 8.90
N LYS A 57 -0.88 62.20 8.92
CA LYS A 57 0.56 62.28 9.23
C LYS A 57 1.31 60.94 9.23
N ASP A 58 2.56 61.05 8.79
CA ASP A 58 3.78 60.34 9.20
C ASP A 58 3.82 58.80 9.26
N ALA A 59 4.77 58.26 8.51
CA ALA A 59 5.29 56.90 8.63
C ALA A 59 6.74 56.96 9.14
N ASP A 60 7.29 55.81 9.55
CA ASP A 60 8.55 55.40 8.91
C ASP A 60 8.68 53.88 8.86
N HIS A 61 9.29 53.38 7.78
CA HIS A 61 9.90 52.05 7.76
C HIS A 61 11.08 52.07 6.78
N ARG A 62 12.28 52.12 7.35
CA ARG A 62 13.59 52.16 6.69
C ARG A 62 14.42 50.97 7.21
N ARG A 63 15.36 50.37 6.47
CA ARG A 63 15.77 50.48 5.05
C ARG A 63 16.78 49.34 4.74
N ARG A 64 17.25 49.31 3.48
CA ARG A 64 18.51 48.75 2.93
C ARG A 64 18.44 47.34 2.30
N SER A 65 19.18 47.02 1.22
CA SER A 65 19.81 47.77 0.09
C SER A 65 20.67 46.78 -0.74
N SER A 66 21.02 46.93 -2.03
CA SER A 66 20.57 47.73 -3.20
C SER A 66 21.53 47.48 -4.40
N ILE A 67 21.30 48.12 -5.57
CA ILE A 67 22.25 48.33 -6.72
C ILE A 67 22.43 47.11 -7.66
N ALA A 68 22.50 47.21 -9.01
CA ALA A 68 22.02 48.13 -10.08
C ALA A 68 22.34 47.44 -11.47
N ASN A 69 22.21 47.97 -12.70
CA ASN A 69 21.73 49.24 -13.28
C ASN A 69 21.37 49.08 -14.79
N ALA A 70 20.61 50.04 -15.36
CA ALA A 70 20.68 50.54 -16.77
C ALA A 70 20.40 49.60 -17.99
N VAL A 71 19.97 50.02 -19.21
CA VAL A 71 19.38 51.26 -19.82
C VAL A 71 18.89 50.94 -21.28
N LEU A 72 17.92 51.71 -21.85
CA LEU A 72 17.41 51.68 -23.29
C LEU A 72 16.67 50.39 -23.75
N ARG A 73 15.85 50.35 -24.84
CA ARG A 73 14.80 51.26 -25.40
C ARG A 73 13.98 50.51 -26.49
N GLU A 74 12.84 51.07 -26.91
CA GLU A 74 12.04 50.70 -28.12
C GLU A 74 11.39 49.29 -28.08
N THR A 75 10.36 48.92 -28.87
CA THR A 75 9.71 49.52 -30.07
C THR A 75 8.19 49.77 -29.91
N TRP A 76 7.55 50.20 -31.02
CA TRP A 76 6.19 50.73 -31.18
C TRP A 76 4.99 49.77 -31.02
N SER A 77 3.80 50.38 -31.12
CA SER A 77 2.45 49.82 -31.03
C SER A 77 1.80 49.49 -32.38
N ASN A 78 0.56 48.95 -32.26
CA ASN A 78 -0.58 49.11 -33.16
C ASN A 78 -0.76 48.21 -34.40
N THR A 79 -2.02 47.80 -34.56
CA THR A 79 -2.78 47.52 -35.81
C THR A 79 -2.35 46.35 -36.72
N SER A 80 -3.27 45.64 -37.38
CA SER A 80 -4.71 45.44 -37.12
C SER A 80 -5.28 44.34 -38.03
N ALA A 81 -6.43 43.79 -37.61
CA ALA A 81 -7.54 43.33 -38.44
C ALA A 81 -7.37 42.11 -39.39
N ASN A 82 -8.50 41.38 -39.51
CA ASN A 82 -9.01 40.76 -40.74
C ASN A 82 -8.15 39.68 -41.42
N ASN A 83 -8.56 38.42 -41.33
CA ASN A 83 -9.51 37.75 -42.26
C ASN A 83 -8.82 37.12 -43.47
N SER A 84 -9.35 36.04 -44.06
CA SER A 84 -10.29 35.01 -43.60
C SER A 84 -10.34 33.89 -44.65
N ARG A 85 -10.82 32.71 -44.25
CA ARG A 85 -11.07 31.52 -45.11
C ARG A 85 -9.79 30.92 -45.74
N ALA A 86 -9.49 29.63 -45.61
CA ALA A 86 -10.27 28.40 -45.78
C ALA A 86 -10.51 27.98 -47.25
N SER A 87 -9.67 27.08 -47.75
CA SER A 87 -10.01 25.90 -48.59
C SER A 87 -8.77 24.96 -48.52
N ILE A 88 -8.86 23.67 -48.12
CA ILE A 88 -9.35 22.48 -48.87
C ILE A 88 -8.34 22.02 -49.96
N GLY A 89 -8.01 20.72 -50.00
CA GLY A 89 -6.97 20.12 -50.86
C GLY A 89 -5.62 20.02 -50.16
N SER A 90 -5.09 18.89 -49.67
CA SER A 90 -5.42 17.45 -49.76
C SER A 90 -5.10 16.72 -51.08
N THR A 91 -3.81 16.53 -51.36
CA THR A 91 -3.23 15.46 -52.21
C THR A 91 -1.74 15.33 -51.84
N THR A 92 -1.33 14.22 -51.22
CA THR A 92 -0.47 13.16 -51.81
C THR A 92 0.79 13.68 -52.53
N ILE A 93 1.99 13.54 -51.94
CA ILE A 93 2.86 12.34 -51.94
C ILE A 93 3.67 12.21 -53.25
N ASN A 94 4.95 11.81 -53.08
CA ASN A 94 6.06 11.83 -54.04
C ASN A 94 6.66 13.24 -54.29
N GLY A 95 7.97 13.38 -54.50
CA GLY A 95 9.02 12.36 -54.37
C GLY A 95 10.23 12.63 -55.25
N ASP A 96 11.41 12.63 -54.63
CA ASP A 96 12.74 12.46 -55.23
C ASP A 96 13.38 13.54 -56.14
N GLN A 97 14.71 13.61 -55.93
CA GLN A 97 15.81 13.87 -56.86
C GLN A 97 16.31 15.29 -57.22
N ASP A 98 17.58 15.46 -56.88
CA ASP A 98 18.69 16.05 -57.64
C ASP A 98 18.54 17.47 -58.22
N GLY A 99 19.03 18.50 -57.52
CA GLY A 99 20.38 18.54 -56.96
C GLY A 99 21.16 19.69 -57.60
N ARG A 100 22.50 19.58 -57.65
CA ARG A 100 23.46 20.68 -57.96
C ARG A 100 23.49 21.72 -56.81
N ARG A 101 24.56 22.48 -56.56
CA ARG A 101 25.76 22.81 -57.37
C ARG A 101 26.86 23.40 -56.45
N ARG A 102 28.14 23.20 -56.79
CA ARG A 102 29.27 24.17 -56.66
C ARG A 102 29.60 24.77 -55.26
N SER A 103 30.81 24.57 -54.72
CA SER A 103 32.02 25.44 -54.89
C SER A 103 31.91 26.79 -54.15
N SER A 104 32.92 27.36 -53.48
CA SER A 104 34.35 27.03 -53.32
C SER A 104 35.04 28.09 -52.41
N ILE A 105 36.38 28.02 -52.27
CA ILE A 105 37.31 29.13 -51.91
C ILE A 105 37.44 29.48 -50.41
N VAL A 106 38.61 29.09 -49.84
CA VAL A 106 39.59 29.92 -49.08
C VAL A 106 39.10 30.55 -47.74
N ASN A 107 39.80 30.42 -46.61
CA ASN A 107 41.25 30.64 -46.42
C ASN A 107 41.86 29.92 -45.18
N ALA A 108 43.20 29.77 -45.19
CA ALA A 108 44.15 29.75 -44.05
C ALA A 108 43.88 28.91 -42.75
N VAL A 109 44.85 28.27 -42.08
CA VAL A 109 46.31 28.10 -42.32
C VAL A 109 46.81 26.88 -41.49
N LEU A 110 47.55 25.96 -42.12
CA LEU A 110 48.83 25.30 -41.73
C LEU A 110 49.08 24.88 -40.25
N ARG A 111 49.85 23.83 -39.87
CA ARG A 111 50.79 22.84 -40.49
C ARG A 111 51.09 21.76 -39.38
N GLU A 112 51.74 20.61 -39.54
CA GLU A 112 52.50 19.97 -40.66
C GLU A 112 52.56 18.41 -40.44
N THR A 113 52.41 17.60 -41.50
CA THR A 113 53.22 16.39 -41.89
C THR A 113 53.51 15.21 -40.90
N TRP A 114 53.72 13.93 -41.30
CA TRP A 114 53.70 13.24 -42.62
C TRP A 114 53.75 11.69 -42.47
N SER A 115 53.01 10.95 -43.32
CA SER A 115 53.47 9.73 -44.05
C SER A 115 53.86 8.45 -43.23
N ASN A 116 54.04 7.22 -43.78
CA ASN A 116 53.90 6.70 -45.15
C ASN A 116 53.75 5.14 -45.27
N THR A 117 53.09 4.65 -46.33
CA THR A 117 53.33 3.39 -47.11
C THR A 117 53.23 1.94 -46.56
N SER A 118 52.96 1.01 -47.52
CA SER A 118 53.05 -0.47 -47.52
C SER A 118 51.97 -1.26 -46.75
N VAL A 119 51.36 -2.37 -47.21
CA VAL A 119 51.53 -3.32 -48.36
C VAL A 119 52.65 -4.37 -48.25
N ASN A 120 52.32 -5.61 -47.84
CA ASN A 120 52.54 -6.82 -48.68
C ASN A 120 51.81 -8.10 -48.19
N ASN A 121 51.84 -9.16 -49.01
CA ASN A 121 51.30 -10.50 -48.76
C ASN A 121 52.18 -11.40 -47.87
N SER A 122 51.59 -12.43 -47.25
CA SER A 122 52.11 -13.83 -47.34
C SER A 122 51.13 -14.88 -46.80
N ARG A 123 51.27 -16.12 -47.30
CA ARG A 123 50.68 -17.36 -46.73
C ARG A 123 51.74 -18.00 -45.81
N THR A 124 51.33 -18.78 -44.78
CA THR A 124 51.41 -20.27 -44.79
C THR A 124 51.02 -20.93 -43.45
N SER A 125 50.56 -22.18 -43.55
CA SER A 125 50.75 -23.31 -42.61
C SER A 125 50.36 -23.19 -41.12
N ILE A 126 49.24 -23.88 -40.79
CA ILE A 126 49.17 -25.04 -39.87
C ILE A 126 50.00 -24.95 -38.56
N GLY A 127 49.28 -24.91 -37.44
CA GLY A 127 49.77 -25.31 -36.12
C GLY A 127 48.63 -25.83 -35.26
N MET A 128 48.46 -27.16 -35.17
CA MET A 128 47.47 -27.75 -34.26
C MET A 128 48.03 -27.77 -32.83
N ALA A 129 47.45 -26.95 -31.95
CA ALA A 129 47.62 -27.06 -30.52
C ALA A 129 46.26 -27.38 -29.89
N LYS A 130 46.15 -28.53 -29.20
CA LYS A 130 45.05 -28.74 -28.26
C LYS A 130 45.27 -27.79 -27.08
N MET A 131 44.28 -26.97 -26.74
CA MET A 131 44.10 -26.55 -25.36
C MET A 131 43.00 -27.42 -24.76
N GLU A 132 43.32 -28.04 -23.63
CA GLU A 132 42.37 -28.83 -22.86
C GLU A 132 41.37 -27.88 -22.17
N VAL A 133 40.11 -28.31 -22.08
CA VAL A 133 39.07 -27.52 -21.40
C VAL A 133 39.23 -27.74 -19.91
N ASP A 134 39.75 -26.74 -19.20
CA ASP A 134 39.80 -26.75 -17.73
C ASP A 134 38.39 -26.62 -17.16
N GLU A 135 37.86 -27.73 -16.66
CA GLU A 135 36.50 -27.84 -16.07
C GLU A 135 36.31 -26.92 -14.84
N ASN A 136 37.39 -26.43 -14.23
CA ASN A 136 37.33 -25.44 -13.14
C ASN A 136 36.77 -24.07 -13.58
N SER A 137 36.70 -23.80 -14.88
CA SER A 137 36.11 -22.57 -15.41
C SER A 137 34.59 -22.47 -15.13
N LEU A 138 33.84 -23.55 -15.34
CA LEU A 138 32.39 -23.62 -15.07
C LEU A 138 32.09 -23.57 -13.56
N ALA A 139 32.91 -24.22 -12.74
CA ALA A 139 32.76 -24.23 -11.28
C ALA A 139 32.84 -22.83 -10.63
N ASN A 140 33.51 -21.86 -11.27
CA ASN A 140 33.66 -20.50 -10.77
C ASN A 140 32.57 -19.52 -11.24
N ALA A 141 31.76 -19.87 -12.25
CA ALA A 141 30.53 -19.13 -12.56
C ALA A 141 29.46 -19.37 -11.46
N VAL A 142 29.24 -20.64 -11.11
CA VAL A 142 28.24 -21.10 -10.11
C VAL A 142 28.55 -20.65 -8.68
N ARG A 143 29.75 -20.10 -8.41
CA ARG A 143 30.14 -19.57 -7.10
C ARG A 143 29.68 -18.14 -6.83
N ARG A 144 29.23 -17.37 -7.83
CA ARG A 144 28.97 -15.92 -7.66
C ARG A 144 27.62 -15.55 -7.04
N ASP A 145 26.62 -16.43 -7.09
CA ASP A 145 25.29 -16.17 -6.49
C ASP A 145 25.19 -16.55 -5.00
N ARG A 146 26.29 -16.97 -4.38
CA ARG A 146 26.37 -17.30 -2.94
C ARG A 146 26.46 -16.06 -2.05
N HIS A 147 25.52 -15.11 -2.20
CA HIS A 147 25.46 -13.88 -1.38
C HIS A 147 24.03 -13.57 -0.89
N TRP A 148 23.43 -14.55 -0.21
CA TRP A 148 22.50 -14.29 0.88
C TRP A 148 23.09 -14.92 2.14
N MET A 149 23.13 -14.15 3.23
CA MET A 149 24.04 -14.31 4.37
C MET A 149 25.52 -14.04 4.02
N ALA A 150 26.14 -13.11 4.76
CA ALA A 150 27.59 -12.96 4.81
C ALA A 150 28.19 -14.05 5.72
N PRO A 151 29.48 -14.41 5.58
CA PRO A 151 30.13 -15.31 6.53
C PRO A 151 30.04 -14.75 7.96
N VAL A 152 29.87 -15.63 8.94
CA VAL A 152 29.87 -15.28 10.35
C VAL A 152 31.25 -14.66 10.69
N PRO A 153 31.32 -13.41 11.19
CA PRO A 153 32.57 -12.88 11.69
C PRO A 153 33.01 -13.68 12.90
N GLU A 154 34.29 -14.08 12.90
CA GLU A 154 34.98 -14.62 14.07
C GLU A 154 34.85 -13.68 15.28
N PRO A 155 34.98 -14.19 16.53
CA PRO A 155 34.87 -13.36 17.72
C PRO A 155 36.07 -12.40 17.85
N ASP A 156 35.92 -11.22 17.25
CA ASP A 156 36.91 -10.13 17.21
C ASP A 156 37.26 -9.67 18.65
N PRO A 157 38.50 -9.91 19.16
CA PRO A 157 38.82 -9.81 20.58
C PRO A 157 39.40 -8.44 20.94
N LEU A 158 38.58 -7.37 20.88
CA LEU A 158 39.00 -6.01 21.21
C LEU A 158 38.14 -5.33 22.28
N ASN A 159 38.82 -4.81 23.30
CA ASN A 159 38.25 -4.04 24.41
C ASN A 159 37.88 -2.63 23.96
N ASP A 160 36.60 -2.26 24.07
CA ASP A 160 36.14 -0.87 23.96
C ASP A 160 36.32 -0.12 25.30
N THR A 161 37.54 -0.17 25.86
CA THR A 161 37.95 0.49 27.12
C THR A 161 39.40 0.97 27.09
N SER A 162 39.62 2.24 26.70
CA SER A 162 40.94 2.89 26.84
C SER A 162 40.86 4.43 26.93
N LEU A 163 40.15 4.97 27.92
CA LEU A 163 40.32 6.35 28.38
C LEU A 163 40.31 6.41 29.91
N TRP A 164 41.52 6.34 30.46
CA TRP A 164 41.88 6.46 31.89
C TRP A 164 41.37 5.33 32.79
N GLY A 165 42.29 4.79 33.57
CA GLY A 165 41.98 4.04 34.77
C GLY A 165 42.75 4.66 35.94
N ASP A 166 42.38 4.27 37.15
CA ASP A 166 43.34 4.15 38.24
C ASP A 166 42.85 3.09 39.24
N GLN A 167 43.71 2.76 40.21
CA GLN A 167 43.62 1.58 41.06
C GLN A 167 42.43 1.55 42.04
N LEU A 168 41.91 0.35 42.34
CA LEU A 168 41.70 -0.18 43.70
C LEU A 168 41.19 -1.64 43.68
N GLU A 169 41.44 -2.37 44.76
CA GLU A 169 41.17 -3.81 44.92
C GLU A 169 39.78 -4.12 45.54
N PRO A 170 39.21 -5.33 45.33
CA PRO A 170 37.90 -5.70 45.84
C PRO A 170 37.94 -6.32 47.27
N PRO A 171 36.91 -6.09 48.10
CA PRO A 171 36.61 -6.92 49.28
C PRO A 171 35.57 -8.03 48.96
N GLU A 172 35.45 -8.97 49.90
CA GLU A 172 34.80 -10.28 49.72
C GLU A 172 33.30 -10.33 50.08
N ASP A 173 32.72 -11.53 49.92
CA ASP A 173 31.33 -11.93 50.14
C ASP A 173 30.70 -11.54 51.50
N ASN A 174 29.36 -11.56 51.58
CA ASN A 174 28.65 -12.25 52.67
C ASN A 174 27.15 -12.50 52.35
N ASP A 175 26.63 -13.63 52.82
CA ASP A 175 25.21 -14.00 52.78
C ASP A 175 24.37 -13.24 53.83
N SER A 176 23.04 -13.13 53.62
CA SER A 176 22.03 -13.74 54.52
C SER A 176 20.56 -13.40 54.19
N MET A 177 19.65 -14.17 54.79
CA MET A 177 18.23 -14.35 54.46
C MET A 177 17.26 -13.24 54.94
N ASN A 178 16.00 -13.39 54.47
CA ASN A 178 14.72 -12.94 55.07
C ASN A 178 14.31 -11.46 54.86
N SER A 179 13.02 -11.10 54.76
CA SER A 179 11.77 -11.89 54.92
C SER A 179 10.65 -11.48 53.93
N SER A 180 9.58 -12.28 53.93
CA SER A 180 8.32 -12.15 53.18
C SER A 180 7.52 -10.84 53.39
N ILE A 181 6.70 -10.47 52.40
CA ILE A 181 5.24 -10.26 52.58
C ILE A 181 4.48 -10.42 51.24
N ASN A 182 3.20 -10.78 51.36
CA ASN A 182 2.27 -11.23 50.31
C ASN A 182 2.14 -10.32 49.07
N ASP A 183 1.90 -10.94 47.91
CA ASP A 183 1.24 -10.29 46.76
C ASP A 183 0.24 -11.25 46.08
N THR A 184 -0.84 -10.71 45.49
CA THR A 184 -2.08 -11.46 45.20
C THR A 184 -2.18 -11.86 43.72
N LYS A 185 -1.81 -13.11 43.39
CA LYS A 185 -1.88 -13.62 42.02
C LYS A 185 -3.32 -13.90 41.56
N MET A 186 -3.76 -13.20 40.51
CA MET A 186 -4.80 -13.73 39.62
C MET A 186 -4.27 -14.95 38.85
N THR A 187 -5.09 -15.99 38.73
CA THR A 187 -4.71 -17.28 38.13
C THR A 187 -4.86 -17.29 36.61
N SER A 188 -3.77 -17.56 35.89
CA SER A 188 -3.81 -18.01 34.50
C SER A 188 -4.20 -19.48 34.42
N MET A 189 -5.36 -19.79 33.85
CA MET A 189 -5.81 -21.18 33.65
C MET A 189 -5.14 -21.82 32.43
N CYS A 190 -3.91 -22.30 32.60
CA CYS A 190 -3.32 -23.27 31.68
C CYS A 190 -3.90 -24.66 31.97
N ILE A 191 -4.58 -25.27 31.00
CA ILE A 191 -5.06 -26.65 31.10
C ILE A 191 -3.92 -27.59 30.72
N HIS A 192 -3.28 -28.23 31.71
CA HIS A 192 -2.35 -29.32 31.47
C HIS A 192 -3.11 -30.62 31.16
N SER A 193 -2.91 -31.16 29.96
CA SER A 193 -3.19 -32.57 29.67
C SER A 193 -2.00 -33.43 30.13
N SER A 194 -2.30 -34.59 30.71
CA SER A 194 -1.32 -35.47 31.39
C SER A 194 -0.17 -35.97 30.50
N ASN A 195 0.97 -36.25 31.13
CA ASN A 195 2.17 -36.80 30.49
C ASN A 195 1.93 -38.21 29.89
N GLU A 196 2.41 -38.42 28.66
CA GLU A 196 3.17 -39.63 28.32
C GLU A 196 4.57 -39.18 27.89
N SER A 197 5.61 -39.76 28.48
CA SER A 197 6.99 -39.31 28.28
C SER A 197 7.69 -40.07 27.15
N LEU A 198 8.07 -39.36 26.09
CA LEU A 198 9.03 -39.83 25.09
C LEU A 198 10.27 -38.93 25.07
N ASN A 199 11.38 -39.45 25.59
CA ASN A 199 12.72 -38.91 25.31
C ASN A 199 13.04 -39.18 23.83
N ASP A 200 12.86 -38.16 22.99
CA ASP A 200 13.39 -38.11 21.62
C ASP A 200 14.26 -36.84 21.55
N GLY A 201 15.53 -36.98 21.16
CA GLY A 201 16.49 -35.87 21.16
C GLY A 201 16.16 -34.76 20.14
N PRO A 202 16.97 -33.69 20.06
CA PRO A 202 16.77 -32.61 19.08
C PRO A 202 16.57 -33.19 17.67
N ARG A 203 15.40 -32.90 17.10
CA ARG A 203 14.88 -33.61 15.92
C ARG A 203 15.42 -32.95 14.67
N THR A 204 16.35 -33.60 13.97
CA THR A 204 16.91 -33.07 12.72
C THR A 204 15.81 -32.68 11.73
N PHE A 205 15.97 -31.55 11.03
CA PHE A 205 14.96 -31.00 10.12
C PHE A 205 14.51 -32.04 9.06
N ALA A 206 15.43 -32.87 8.57
CA ALA A 206 15.12 -33.98 7.66
C ALA A 206 14.28 -35.12 8.29
N LYS A 207 14.29 -35.34 9.61
CA LYS A 207 13.35 -36.25 10.29
C LYS A 207 11.95 -35.63 10.29
N MET A 208 11.84 -34.37 10.71
CA MET A 208 10.59 -33.59 10.72
C MET A 208 9.90 -33.52 9.34
N LEU A 209 10.62 -33.25 8.25
CA LEU A 209 10.03 -33.21 6.90
C LEU A 209 9.40 -34.55 6.49
N ARG A 210 9.99 -35.68 6.91
CA ARG A 210 9.43 -37.02 6.65
C ARG A 210 8.20 -37.30 7.52
N ASP A 211 8.11 -36.73 8.72
CA ASP A 211 6.87 -36.72 9.52
C ASP A 211 5.74 -35.92 8.83
N LEU A 212 6.07 -34.81 8.17
CA LEU A 212 5.14 -34.06 7.31
C LEU A 212 4.73 -34.80 6.04
N ARG A 213 5.42 -35.91 5.70
CA ARG A 213 5.36 -36.66 4.43
C ARG A 213 5.82 -35.88 3.20
N LEU A 214 6.70 -34.90 3.39
CA LEU A 214 7.33 -34.17 2.29
C LEU A 214 8.49 -35.01 1.72
N PRO A 215 8.74 -34.96 0.38
CA PRO A 215 9.81 -35.72 -0.24
C PRO A 215 11.19 -35.13 0.08
N ASP A 216 12.24 -35.95 0.03
CA ASP A 216 13.60 -35.54 0.38
C ASP A 216 14.17 -34.41 -0.51
N SER A 217 13.57 -34.15 -1.68
CA SER A 217 13.89 -32.96 -2.49
C SER A 217 13.56 -31.64 -1.77
N VAL A 218 12.54 -31.61 -0.90
CA VAL A 218 12.24 -30.47 -0.03
C VAL A 218 13.34 -30.31 1.03
N ALA A 219 13.88 -31.42 1.55
CA ALA A 219 15.01 -31.37 2.50
C ALA A 219 16.27 -30.80 1.84
N ALA A 220 16.60 -31.27 0.64
CA ALA A 220 17.73 -30.74 -0.14
C ALA A 220 17.57 -29.25 -0.47
N PHE A 221 16.36 -28.80 -0.83
CA PHE A 221 16.05 -27.40 -1.12
C PHE A 221 16.28 -26.47 0.08
N TYR A 222 15.90 -26.89 1.28
CA TYR A 222 16.10 -26.09 2.50
C TYR A 222 17.52 -26.20 3.07
N ALA A 223 18.20 -27.34 2.94
CA ALA A 223 19.63 -27.47 3.23
C ALA A 223 20.46 -26.53 2.34
N ASN A 224 20.14 -26.42 1.05
CA ASN A 224 20.72 -25.44 0.12
C ASN A 224 20.41 -23.95 0.47
N ARG A 225 19.60 -23.71 1.51
CA ARG A 225 19.28 -22.39 2.09
C ARG A 225 19.84 -22.21 3.51
N ASN A 226 20.69 -23.13 3.98
CA ASN A 226 21.23 -23.20 5.34
C ASN A 226 20.14 -23.31 6.44
N ILE A 227 19.00 -23.95 6.12
CA ILE A 227 17.93 -24.25 7.09
C ILE A 227 18.05 -25.73 7.48
N GLU A 228 18.86 -26.00 8.50
CA GLU A 228 19.21 -27.35 8.99
C GLU A 228 18.48 -27.73 10.29
N GLU A 229 17.96 -26.73 11.01
CA GLU A 229 17.25 -26.86 12.29
C GLU A 229 15.99 -25.97 12.33
N LEU A 230 15.08 -26.28 13.25
CA LEU A 230 13.91 -25.46 13.61
C LEU A 230 14.16 -24.77 14.95
N TYR A 231 13.48 -23.64 15.21
CA TYR A 231 13.29 -23.17 16.57
C TYR A 231 12.37 -24.13 17.34
N ASP A 232 12.55 -24.26 18.66
CA ASP A 232 11.77 -25.19 19.50
C ASP A 232 10.25 -25.03 19.32
N TRP A 233 9.77 -23.78 19.24
CA TRP A 233 8.35 -23.47 19.03
C TRP A 233 7.83 -23.95 17.67
N GLN A 234 8.68 -24.00 16.64
CA GLN A 234 8.30 -24.46 15.30
C GLN A 234 8.12 -25.98 15.28
N ASP A 235 9.03 -26.72 15.94
CA ASP A 235 8.93 -28.17 16.10
C ASP A 235 7.74 -28.53 17.02
N GLU A 236 7.51 -27.80 18.12
CA GLU A 236 6.32 -27.96 18.97
C GLU A 236 5.01 -27.72 18.18
N CYS A 237 4.93 -26.62 17.43
CA CYS A 237 3.75 -26.28 16.63
C CYS A 237 3.49 -27.32 15.53
N LEU A 238 4.52 -27.84 14.86
CA LEU A 238 4.39 -28.90 13.85
C LEU A 238 4.15 -30.29 14.46
N LYS A 239 4.56 -30.54 15.70
CA LYS A 239 4.18 -31.75 16.46
C LYS A 239 2.70 -31.78 16.83
N ASP A 240 2.00 -30.63 16.83
CA ASP A 240 0.58 -30.57 17.19
C ASP A 240 -0.30 -31.39 16.22
N ARG A 241 -0.85 -32.49 16.76
CA ARG A 241 -1.81 -33.37 16.10
C ARG A 241 -2.99 -32.59 15.50
N ARG A 242 -3.45 -31.54 16.20
CA ARG A 242 -4.63 -30.74 15.83
C ARG A 242 -4.38 -29.93 14.56
N LEU A 243 -3.17 -29.38 14.42
CA LEU A 243 -2.73 -28.68 13.21
C LEU A 243 -2.58 -29.65 12.03
N LEU A 244 -1.86 -30.77 12.19
CA LEU A 244 -1.49 -31.60 11.04
C LEU A 244 -2.45 -32.73 10.69
N LYS A 245 -2.97 -33.48 11.68
CA LYS A 245 -3.75 -34.70 11.47
C LYS A 245 -5.25 -34.43 11.53
N ASP A 246 -5.70 -33.74 12.58
CA ASP A 246 -7.12 -33.46 12.78
C ASP A 246 -7.60 -32.24 11.95
N ARG A 247 -6.65 -31.51 11.33
CA ARG A 247 -6.85 -30.37 10.41
C ARG A 247 -7.75 -29.26 10.99
N SER A 248 -7.71 -29.08 12.30
CA SER A 248 -8.42 -28.03 13.01
C SER A 248 -7.93 -26.64 12.57
N ASN A 249 -8.82 -25.65 12.56
CA ASN A 249 -8.41 -24.27 12.39
C ASN A 249 -7.46 -23.85 13.52
N TYR A 250 -6.54 -22.93 13.22
CA TYR A 250 -5.39 -22.66 14.09
C TYR A 250 -5.02 -21.17 14.09
N ILE A 251 -4.57 -20.67 15.24
CA ILE A 251 -4.12 -19.28 15.44
C ILE A 251 -2.70 -19.33 16.01
N ILE A 252 -1.73 -18.81 15.26
CA ILE A 252 -0.32 -18.72 15.64
C ILE A 252 0.00 -17.26 16.01
N SER A 253 0.11 -16.99 17.30
CA SER A 253 0.33 -15.64 17.84
C SER A 253 1.75 -15.47 18.34
N LEU A 254 2.61 -14.81 17.55
CA LEU A 254 4.05 -14.72 17.76
C LEU A 254 4.59 -13.33 17.41
N PRO A 255 5.60 -12.81 18.14
CA PRO A 255 6.30 -11.58 17.80
C PRO A 255 6.80 -11.53 16.35
N THR A 256 6.91 -10.31 15.81
CA THR A 256 7.54 -10.08 14.50
C THR A 256 8.98 -10.60 14.52
N SER A 257 9.42 -11.20 13.41
CA SER A 257 10.71 -11.90 13.26
C SER A 257 10.87 -13.25 14.00
N ALA A 258 9.83 -13.82 14.62
CA ALA A 258 9.90 -15.13 15.26
C ALA A 258 10.10 -16.34 14.31
N GLY A 259 9.83 -16.19 13.00
CA GLY A 259 9.97 -17.26 11.99
C GLY A 259 8.66 -17.81 11.41
N LYS A 260 7.53 -17.09 11.57
CA LYS A 260 6.18 -17.47 11.08
C LYS A 260 6.15 -18.02 9.64
N THR A 261 6.89 -17.40 8.71
CA THR A 261 6.86 -17.74 7.28
C THR A 261 7.24 -19.20 6.98
N LEU A 262 8.22 -19.78 7.68
CA LEU A 262 8.66 -21.15 7.42
C LEU A 262 7.54 -22.19 7.72
N ILE A 263 6.73 -21.93 8.75
CA ILE A 263 5.55 -22.76 9.05
C ILE A 263 4.51 -22.65 7.92
N ALA A 264 4.29 -21.44 7.40
CA ALA A 264 3.38 -21.25 6.27
C ALA A 264 3.85 -22.01 5.02
N GLU A 265 5.15 -21.94 4.69
CA GLU A 265 5.76 -22.66 3.57
C GLU A 265 5.55 -24.18 3.69
N LEU A 266 5.90 -24.76 4.86
CA LEU A 266 5.81 -26.21 5.08
C LEU A 266 4.36 -26.72 5.05
N LEU A 267 3.40 -25.94 5.56
CA LEU A 267 1.98 -26.26 5.47
C LEU A 267 1.46 -26.20 4.02
N MET A 268 1.85 -25.19 3.25
CA MET A 268 1.47 -25.07 1.83
C MET A 268 2.09 -26.16 0.96
N LEU A 269 3.38 -26.50 1.15
CA LEU A 269 4.02 -27.63 0.49
C LEU A 269 3.32 -28.95 0.83
N ARG A 270 2.94 -29.16 2.09
CA ARG A 270 2.22 -30.37 2.50
C ARG A 270 0.84 -30.47 1.86
N GLU A 271 0.09 -29.37 1.80
CA GLU A 271 -1.26 -29.40 1.22
C GLU A 271 -1.23 -29.59 -0.31
N THR A 272 -0.28 -28.94 -1.00
CA THR A 272 -0.13 -29.06 -2.47
C THR A 272 0.46 -30.40 -2.91
N MET A 273 1.52 -30.88 -2.26
CA MET A 273 2.24 -32.11 -2.68
C MET A 273 1.58 -33.38 -2.15
N VAL A 274 1.18 -33.41 -0.86
CA VAL A 274 0.68 -34.61 -0.18
C VAL A 274 -0.84 -34.71 -0.28
N ASN A 275 -1.57 -33.64 0.04
CA ASN A 275 -3.04 -33.65 0.04
C ASN A 275 -3.62 -33.29 -1.35
N ARG A 276 -2.78 -32.87 -2.31
CA ARG A 276 -3.14 -32.54 -3.70
C ARG A 276 -4.28 -31.53 -3.84
N ARG A 277 -4.30 -30.50 -2.98
CA ARG A 277 -5.24 -29.37 -3.06
C ARG A 277 -4.51 -28.04 -3.29
N ASN A 278 -5.27 -27.01 -3.64
CA ASN A 278 -4.74 -25.65 -3.80
C ASN A 278 -4.70 -24.91 -2.45
N CYS A 279 -3.85 -23.87 -2.36
CA CYS A 279 -3.71 -23.03 -1.18
C CYS A 279 -4.03 -21.56 -1.49
N ILE A 280 -4.54 -20.83 -0.49
CA ILE A 280 -4.62 -19.36 -0.53
C ILE A 280 -3.75 -18.81 0.61
N MET A 281 -2.84 -17.90 0.28
CA MET A 281 -2.03 -17.12 1.22
C MET A 281 -2.51 -15.67 1.18
N ILE A 282 -3.27 -15.25 2.19
CA ILE A 282 -3.79 -13.88 2.33
C ILE A 282 -2.78 -13.04 3.09
N LEU A 283 -2.35 -11.93 2.47
CA LEU A 283 -1.36 -11.00 2.98
C LEU A 283 -1.92 -9.57 3.03
N PRO A 284 -1.52 -8.75 4.03
CA PRO A 284 -2.11 -7.43 4.21
C PRO A 284 -1.63 -6.36 3.22
N TYR A 285 -0.54 -6.56 2.47
CA TYR A 285 0.00 -5.53 1.55
C TYR A 285 0.58 -6.10 0.27
N VAL A 286 0.52 -5.32 -0.82
CA VAL A 286 1.02 -5.70 -2.14
C VAL A 286 2.53 -6.02 -2.14
N ALA A 287 3.35 -5.23 -1.44
CA ALA A 287 4.80 -5.41 -1.51
C ALA A 287 5.25 -6.73 -0.86
N ILE A 288 4.61 -7.18 0.22
CA ILE A 288 4.88 -8.50 0.81
C ILE A 288 4.30 -9.65 -0.02
N VAL A 289 3.17 -9.47 -0.73
CA VAL A 289 2.72 -10.42 -1.77
C VAL A 289 3.81 -10.59 -2.84
N GLN A 290 4.35 -9.49 -3.35
CA GLN A 290 5.34 -9.50 -4.43
C GLN A 290 6.71 -10.05 -3.95
N GLU A 291 7.09 -9.79 -2.71
CA GLU A 291 8.27 -10.41 -2.09
C GLU A 291 8.09 -11.93 -1.93
N LEU A 292 6.92 -12.39 -1.46
CA LEU A 292 6.66 -13.82 -1.25
C LEU A 292 6.51 -14.58 -2.58
N VAL A 293 5.82 -14.01 -3.58
CA VAL A 293 5.75 -14.57 -4.95
C VAL A 293 7.17 -14.75 -5.52
N HIS A 294 8.03 -13.74 -5.39
CA HIS A 294 9.41 -13.85 -5.87
C HIS A 294 10.20 -14.94 -5.13
N TYR A 295 10.09 -15.00 -3.80
CA TYR A 295 10.79 -15.97 -2.96
C TYR A 295 10.31 -17.42 -3.17
N LEU A 296 9.00 -17.63 -3.39
CA LEU A 296 8.38 -18.93 -3.65
C LEU A 296 8.43 -19.37 -5.12
N SER A 297 8.72 -18.47 -6.07
CA SER A 297 8.79 -18.80 -7.51
C SER A 297 9.69 -20.00 -7.87
N ARG A 298 10.66 -20.33 -7.02
CA ARG A 298 11.48 -21.55 -7.19
C ARG A 298 10.67 -22.85 -7.08
N PHE A 299 9.57 -22.86 -6.33
CA PHE A 299 8.66 -24.01 -6.22
C PHE A 299 8.04 -24.42 -7.57
N GLU A 300 7.92 -23.50 -8.54
CA GLU A 300 7.50 -23.86 -9.92
C GLU A 300 8.51 -24.82 -10.57
N LYS A 301 9.82 -24.54 -10.41
CA LYS A 301 10.91 -25.32 -11.02
C LYS A 301 11.26 -26.58 -10.23
N GLU A 302 11.31 -26.49 -8.90
CA GLU A 302 11.77 -27.57 -8.02
C GLU A 302 10.68 -28.61 -7.70
N PHE A 303 9.42 -28.18 -7.61
CA PHE A 303 8.32 -29.01 -7.09
C PHE A 303 7.10 -29.10 -8.03
N GLY A 304 7.06 -28.34 -9.13
CA GLY A 304 5.93 -28.34 -10.06
C GLY A 304 4.65 -27.75 -9.46
N ILE A 305 4.77 -26.71 -8.62
CA ILE A 305 3.65 -26.01 -7.99
C ILE A 305 3.51 -24.63 -8.65
N TYR A 306 2.32 -24.22 -9.08
CA TYR A 306 2.10 -22.88 -9.64
C TYR A 306 2.04 -21.82 -8.54
N ILE A 307 2.72 -20.69 -8.73
CA ILE A 307 2.77 -19.57 -7.78
C ILE A 307 2.12 -18.34 -8.42
N GLU A 308 0.89 -18.01 -8.02
CA GLU A 308 0.05 -17.05 -8.74
C GLU A 308 -0.12 -15.73 -7.96
N GLU A 309 0.27 -14.60 -8.56
CA GLU A 309 0.23 -13.25 -7.94
C GLU A 309 -1.16 -12.61 -8.05
N TYR A 310 -1.86 -12.44 -6.92
CA TYR A 310 -3.17 -11.81 -6.82
C TYR A 310 -3.07 -10.46 -6.08
N ALA A 311 -2.46 -9.47 -6.74
CA ALA A 311 -2.27 -8.12 -6.20
C ALA A 311 -2.37 -7.01 -7.27
N LYS A 312 -2.79 -5.81 -6.88
CA LYS A 312 -3.08 -4.67 -7.78
C LYS A 312 -3.97 -5.14 -8.95
N ARG A 313 -3.40 -5.23 -10.16
CA ARG A 313 -4.07 -5.63 -11.41
C ARG A 313 -3.76 -7.08 -11.82
N LYS A 314 -2.79 -7.74 -11.19
CA LYS A 314 -2.44 -9.15 -11.47
C LYS A 314 -3.45 -10.11 -10.80
N GLY A 315 -3.44 -11.36 -11.26
CA GLY A 315 -4.38 -12.41 -10.86
C GLY A 315 -5.70 -12.33 -11.65
N ARG A 316 -5.92 -13.32 -12.53
CA ARG A 316 -7.17 -13.49 -13.33
C ARG A 316 -8.28 -14.00 -12.41
N ILE A 317 -9.47 -13.44 -12.52
CA ILE A 317 -10.63 -13.76 -11.69
C ILE A 317 -11.80 -14.02 -12.67
N PRO A 318 -12.35 -15.25 -12.78
CA PRO A 318 -11.93 -16.48 -12.09
C PRO A 318 -10.50 -16.95 -12.44
N PRO A 319 -9.87 -17.79 -11.61
CA PRO A 319 -8.54 -18.35 -11.87
C PRO A 319 -8.57 -19.39 -13.00
N LEU A 320 -7.44 -19.56 -13.70
CA LEU A 320 -7.28 -20.59 -14.75
C LEU A 320 -7.61 -22.00 -14.26
N LYS A 321 -8.41 -22.77 -15.01
CA LYS A 321 -8.67 -24.21 -14.81
C LYS A 321 -7.45 -25.00 -15.31
N ARG A 322 -6.36 -24.98 -14.54
CA ARG A 322 -5.16 -25.80 -14.79
C ARG A 322 -5.58 -27.28 -14.96
N ARG A 323 -5.32 -27.86 -16.13
CA ARG A 323 -5.76 -29.23 -16.52
C ARG A 323 -4.73 -30.31 -16.19
N ASP A 324 -3.56 -29.93 -15.66
CA ASP A 324 -2.51 -30.86 -15.22
C ASP A 324 -2.61 -31.19 -13.72
N ASP A 325 -1.93 -32.26 -13.28
CA ASP A 325 -1.97 -32.75 -11.89
C ASP A 325 -1.22 -31.87 -10.86
N LYS A 326 -0.80 -30.68 -11.28
CA LYS A 326 -0.16 -29.65 -10.46
C LYS A 326 -1.21 -28.87 -9.67
N ARG A 327 -0.76 -28.15 -8.64
CA ARG A 327 -1.63 -27.34 -7.77
C ARG A 327 -1.09 -25.93 -7.64
N SER A 328 -1.97 -24.99 -7.35
CA SER A 328 -1.67 -23.56 -7.26
C SER A 328 -1.63 -23.09 -5.82
N ILE A 329 -0.66 -22.23 -5.53
CA ILE A 329 -0.63 -21.37 -4.34
C ILE A 329 -1.00 -19.96 -4.80
N TYR A 330 -2.20 -19.52 -4.46
CA TYR A 330 -2.69 -18.18 -4.76
C TYR A 330 -2.20 -17.21 -3.67
N ILE A 331 -1.36 -16.24 -4.03
CA ILE A 331 -0.78 -15.29 -3.06
C ILE A 331 -1.45 -13.93 -3.25
N CYS A 332 -2.32 -13.58 -2.30
CA CYS A 332 -3.37 -12.57 -2.47
C CYS A 332 -3.21 -11.39 -1.51
N THR A 333 -3.60 -10.19 -1.92
CA THR A 333 -4.03 -9.18 -0.93
C THR A 333 -5.41 -9.51 -0.40
N ILE A 334 -5.80 -8.95 0.76
CA ILE A 334 -7.12 -9.14 1.38
C ILE A 334 -8.27 -8.96 0.38
N GLU A 335 -8.24 -7.87 -0.40
CA GLU A 335 -9.28 -7.49 -1.34
C GLU A 335 -9.34 -8.49 -2.51
N LYS A 336 -8.18 -8.86 -3.04
CA LYS A 336 -8.05 -9.84 -4.12
C LYS A 336 -8.42 -11.25 -3.67
N ALA A 337 -8.16 -11.62 -2.41
CA ALA A 337 -8.62 -12.88 -1.83
C ALA A 337 -10.16 -12.92 -1.75
N ASN A 338 -10.80 -11.82 -1.34
CA ASN A 338 -12.26 -11.71 -1.31
C ASN A 338 -12.87 -11.91 -2.71
N SER A 339 -12.39 -11.18 -3.72
CA SER A 339 -12.88 -11.33 -5.10
C SER A 339 -12.55 -12.71 -5.71
N LEU A 340 -11.39 -13.30 -5.37
CA LEU A 340 -11.00 -14.65 -5.80
C LEU A 340 -11.95 -15.71 -5.21
N VAL A 341 -12.23 -15.65 -3.91
CA VAL A 341 -13.18 -16.55 -3.24
C VAL A 341 -14.59 -16.39 -3.83
N ASN A 342 -15.05 -15.16 -4.10
CA ASN A 342 -16.33 -14.93 -4.78
C ASN A 342 -16.37 -15.63 -6.15
N SER A 343 -15.29 -15.58 -6.94
CA SER A 343 -15.21 -16.27 -8.24
C SER A 343 -15.02 -17.79 -8.17
N MET A 344 -14.74 -18.34 -6.98
CA MET A 344 -14.65 -19.78 -6.76
C MET A 344 -15.97 -20.37 -6.27
N ILE A 345 -16.76 -19.61 -5.49
CA ILE A 345 -18.11 -19.97 -5.04
C ILE A 345 -19.12 -19.65 -6.16
N ASP A 346 -18.85 -20.14 -7.37
CA ASP A 346 -19.85 -20.11 -8.45
C ASP A 346 -20.81 -21.29 -8.30
N ALA A 347 -22.09 -21.03 -8.51
CA ALA A 347 -23.18 -21.90 -8.11
C ALA A 347 -23.21 -23.25 -8.82
N ASP A 348 -22.61 -23.31 -10.02
CA ASP A 348 -22.76 -24.44 -10.94
C ASP A 348 -21.47 -25.29 -11.04
N VAL A 349 -20.36 -24.87 -10.41
CA VAL A 349 -19.05 -25.55 -10.46
C VAL A 349 -18.32 -25.61 -9.09
N ASP A 350 -18.70 -24.75 -8.12
CA ASP A 350 -18.13 -24.57 -6.77
C ASP A 350 -16.65 -25.00 -6.59
N ARG A 351 -15.77 -24.23 -7.23
CA ARG A 351 -14.32 -24.48 -7.25
C ARG A 351 -13.66 -24.27 -5.88
N VAL A 352 -14.34 -23.67 -4.90
CA VAL A 352 -13.80 -23.40 -3.55
C VAL A 352 -13.53 -24.69 -2.76
N THR A 353 -14.18 -25.78 -3.16
CA THR A 353 -13.98 -27.14 -2.64
C THR A 353 -12.56 -27.69 -2.89
N ASN A 354 -11.86 -27.18 -3.92
CA ASN A 354 -10.48 -27.55 -4.24
C ASN A 354 -9.43 -26.81 -3.40
N ILE A 355 -9.84 -25.85 -2.55
CA ILE A 355 -8.95 -25.22 -1.59
C ILE A 355 -8.81 -26.13 -0.37
N GLY A 356 -7.57 -26.43 0.00
CA GLY A 356 -7.26 -27.26 1.17
C GLY A 356 -6.85 -26.47 2.40
N LEU A 357 -6.18 -25.34 2.17
CA LEU A 357 -5.54 -24.53 3.21
C LEU A 357 -5.67 -23.05 2.85
N VAL A 358 -6.10 -22.26 3.82
CA VAL A 358 -6.09 -20.79 3.76
C VAL A 358 -5.24 -20.28 4.91
N ILE A 359 -4.13 -19.61 4.58
CA ILE A 359 -3.29 -18.94 5.57
C ILE A 359 -3.63 -17.45 5.55
N VAL A 360 -3.83 -16.86 6.72
CA VAL A 360 -4.08 -15.43 6.89
C VAL A 360 -2.95 -14.84 7.73
N ASP A 361 -2.01 -14.15 7.10
CA ASP A 361 -0.92 -13.48 7.82
C ASP A 361 -1.35 -12.09 8.32
N GLU A 362 -0.78 -11.71 9.47
CA GLU A 362 -1.22 -10.64 10.35
C GLU A 362 -2.75 -10.60 10.58
N LEU A 363 -3.32 -11.69 11.10
CA LEU A 363 -4.74 -11.87 11.44
C LEU A 363 -5.35 -10.70 12.25
N HIS A 364 -4.56 -9.95 13.03
CA HIS A 364 -5.00 -8.73 13.72
C HIS A 364 -5.58 -7.66 12.78
N MET A 365 -5.26 -7.72 11.49
CA MET A 365 -5.83 -6.87 10.44
C MET A 365 -7.34 -7.03 10.27
N LEU A 366 -7.99 -8.06 10.83
CA LEU A 366 -9.45 -8.13 11.00
C LEU A 366 -10.03 -6.90 11.73
N GLY A 367 -9.22 -6.19 12.53
CA GLY A 367 -9.58 -4.91 13.16
C GLY A 367 -9.27 -3.64 12.36
N ASP A 368 -8.70 -3.73 11.16
CA ASP A 368 -8.27 -2.57 10.34
C ASP A 368 -9.41 -2.04 9.44
N GLY A 369 -10.49 -1.56 10.05
CA GLY A 369 -11.59 -0.87 9.37
C GLY A 369 -12.17 -1.64 8.18
N SER A 370 -12.37 -0.97 7.05
CA SER A 370 -12.92 -1.58 5.83
C SER A 370 -12.09 -2.75 5.28
N ARG A 371 -10.77 -2.79 5.55
CA ARG A 371 -9.90 -3.90 5.16
C ARG A 371 -10.09 -5.10 6.08
N GLY A 372 -10.20 -4.86 7.38
CA GLY A 372 -10.55 -5.89 8.36
C GLY A 372 -11.92 -6.50 8.10
N ALA A 373 -12.89 -5.64 7.77
CA ALA A 373 -14.21 -6.06 7.33
C ALA A 373 -14.15 -6.94 6.06
N THR A 374 -13.38 -6.54 5.04
CA THR A 374 -13.20 -7.32 3.80
C THR A 374 -12.55 -8.69 4.07
N LEU A 375 -11.58 -8.75 5.01
CA LEU A 375 -10.98 -10.01 5.46
C LEU A 375 -12.00 -10.89 6.19
N GLU A 376 -12.84 -10.31 7.04
CA GLU A 376 -13.91 -10.99 7.76
C GLU A 376 -14.95 -11.57 6.79
N MET A 377 -15.38 -10.81 5.77
CA MET A 377 -16.27 -11.27 4.71
C MET A 377 -15.69 -12.50 3.99
N CYS A 378 -14.42 -12.42 3.57
CA CYS A 378 -13.71 -13.48 2.88
C CYS A 378 -13.65 -14.77 3.71
N VAL A 379 -13.22 -14.67 4.97
CA VAL A 379 -13.14 -15.79 5.91
C VAL A 379 -14.52 -16.36 6.24
N SER A 380 -15.55 -15.52 6.42
CA SER A 380 -16.92 -15.95 6.69
C SER A 380 -17.49 -16.79 5.54
N LYS A 381 -17.27 -16.39 4.28
CA LYS A 381 -17.69 -17.16 3.10
C LYS A 381 -16.96 -18.50 2.99
N LEU A 382 -15.65 -18.51 3.26
CA LEU A 382 -14.87 -19.76 3.33
C LEU A 382 -15.42 -20.71 4.40
N LEU A 383 -15.76 -20.21 5.58
CA LEU A 383 -16.37 -20.98 6.70
C LEU A 383 -17.81 -21.46 6.43
N CYS A 384 -18.44 -21.03 5.35
CA CYS A 384 -19.78 -21.46 4.92
C CYS A 384 -19.77 -22.42 3.71
N LYS A 385 -18.75 -22.37 2.84
CA LYS A 385 -18.72 -23.12 1.57
C LYS A 385 -17.51 -24.04 1.39
N SER A 386 -16.41 -23.84 2.14
CA SER A 386 -15.20 -24.64 2.00
C SER A 386 -14.93 -25.51 3.23
N ASN A 387 -14.31 -26.67 3.00
CA ASN A 387 -13.69 -27.52 4.02
C ASN A 387 -12.17 -27.28 4.11
N ALA A 388 -11.71 -26.10 3.71
CA ALA A 388 -10.32 -25.68 3.85
C ALA A 388 -9.97 -25.42 5.32
N GLN A 389 -8.78 -25.84 5.74
CA GLN A 389 -8.23 -25.48 7.04
C GLN A 389 -7.80 -24.01 7.04
N ILE A 390 -8.20 -23.23 8.05
CA ILE A 390 -7.80 -21.83 8.20
C ILE A 390 -6.73 -21.70 9.27
N VAL A 391 -5.56 -21.17 8.89
CA VAL A 391 -4.43 -20.90 9.78
C VAL A 391 -4.16 -19.40 9.81
N GLY A 392 -4.61 -18.73 10.88
CA GLY A 392 -4.31 -17.33 11.11
C GLY A 392 -2.95 -17.16 11.81
N MET A 393 -2.10 -16.28 11.31
CA MET A 393 -0.81 -15.93 11.92
C MET A 393 -0.81 -14.45 12.29
N SER A 394 -0.26 -14.06 13.44
CA SER A 394 -0.29 -12.64 13.86
C SER A 394 0.80 -12.32 14.86
N ALA A 395 1.12 -11.03 15.02
CA ALA A 395 1.62 -10.47 16.28
C ALA A 395 0.65 -10.74 17.46
N THR A 396 1.08 -10.47 18.69
CA THR A 396 0.35 -10.82 19.91
C THR A 396 -1.03 -10.13 20.02
N LEU A 397 -2.06 -10.94 20.26
CA LEU A 397 -3.48 -10.55 20.33
C LEU A 397 -4.04 -10.71 21.75
N SER A 398 -5.13 -10.01 22.09
CA SER A 398 -5.75 -10.09 23.43
C SER A 398 -7.08 -10.87 23.49
N ASN A 399 -7.94 -10.79 22.46
CA ASN A 399 -9.28 -11.38 22.50
C ASN A 399 -9.39 -12.73 21.77
N PHE A 400 -8.49 -13.67 22.09
CA PHE A 400 -8.53 -15.03 21.53
C PHE A 400 -9.90 -15.73 21.61
N PRO A 401 -10.70 -15.63 22.70
CA PRO A 401 -11.99 -16.33 22.77
C PRO A 401 -12.98 -15.96 21.64
N ASP A 402 -12.96 -14.72 21.16
CA ASP A 402 -13.79 -14.29 20.02
C ASP A 402 -13.28 -14.92 18.72
N LEU A 403 -11.97 -14.83 18.50
CA LEU A 403 -11.30 -15.30 17.29
C LEU A 403 -11.34 -16.83 17.16
N GLN A 404 -11.24 -17.55 18.26
CA GLN A 404 -11.40 -19.01 18.31
C GLN A 404 -12.81 -19.43 17.93
N ARG A 405 -13.84 -18.73 18.44
CA ARG A 405 -15.24 -18.97 18.06
C ARG A 405 -15.48 -18.66 16.58
N PHE A 406 -14.98 -17.50 16.11
CA PHE A 406 -15.10 -17.07 14.71
C PHE A 406 -14.46 -18.08 13.75
N LEU A 407 -13.23 -18.52 14.03
CA LEU A 407 -12.55 -19.56 13.25
C LEU A 407 -13.03 -20.99 13.63
N ASN A 408 -14.30 -21.16 13.98
CA ASN A 408 -14.98 -22.45 14.18
C ASN A 408 -14.29 -23.40 15.19
N GLY A 409 -13.95 -22.86 16.37
CA GLY A 409 -13.32 -23.61 17.46
C GLY A 409 -11.79 -23.71 17.36
N ALA A 410 -11.13 -22.75 16.71
CA ALA A 410 -9.70 -22.82 16.43
C ALA A 410 -8.84 -22.97 17.69
N HIS A 411 -7.73 -23.70 17.57
CA HIS A 411 -6.71 -23.78 18.61
C HIS A 411 -5.75 -22.59 18.54
N VAL A 412 -5.26 -22.16 19.69
CA VAL A 412 -4.29 -21.06 19.80
C VAL A 412 -2.94 -21.62 20.24
N PHE A 413 -1.90 -21.27 19.49
CA PHE A 413 -0.51 -21.44 19.87
C PHE A 413 0.12 -20.06 20.01
N GLY A 414 0.90 -19.84 21.07
CA GLY A 414 1.55 -18.55 21.28
C GLY A 414 2.72 -18.64 22.25
N THR A 415 3.77 -17.87 21.94
CA THR A 415 4.96 -17.69 22.77
C THR A 415 5.59 -16.35 22.42
N ASP A 416 6.20 -15.69 23.41
CA ASP A 416 6.92 -14.43 23.24
C ASP A 416 8.34 -14.60 22.66
N PHE A 417 8.66 -15.79 22.16
CA PHE A 417 9.95 -16.10 21.53
C PHE A 417 10.32 -15.12 20.40
N ARG A 418 11.55 -14.59 20.46
CA ARG A 418 12.15 -13.74 19.43
C ARG A 418 13.65 -14.10 19.30
N PRO A 419 14.15 -14.48 18.12
CA PRO A 419 15.55 -14.91 17.93
C PRO A 419 16.64 -13.89 18.28
N ILE A 420 16.29 -12.61 18.40
CA ILE A 420 17.18 -11.51 18.78
C ILE A 420 16.43 -10.64 19.79
N GLU A 421 17.05 -10.33 20.92
CA GLU A 421 16.47 -9.37 21.85
C GLU A 421 16.35 -7.99 21.23
N LEU A 422 15.18 -7.37 21.42
CA LEU A 422 14.95 -5.96 21.22
C LEU A 422 15.11 -5.23 22.57
N THR A 423 16.09 -4.33 22.64
CA THR A 423 16.24 -3.40 23.75
C THR A 423 15.54 -2.08 23.39
N GLU A 424 14.67 -1.61 24.28
CA GLU A 424 13.74 -0.51 23.99
C GLU A 424 13.99 0.68 24.90
N TYR A 425 14.23 1.85 24.32
CA TYR A 425 14.62 3.06 25.03
C TYR A 425 13.72 4.26 24.70
N TYR A 426 13.64 5.21 25.64
CA TYR A 426 13.25 6.58 25.35
C TYR A 426 14.38 7.57 25.65
N LYS A 427 14.39 8.68 24.91
CA LYS A 427 15.37 9.77 25.03
C LYS A 427 14.67 11.03 25.51
N ILE A 428 15.19 11.62 26.58
CA ILE A 428 14.87 12.98 27.04
C ILE A 428 16.17 13.79 26.97
N ASP A 429 16.15 14.95 26.31
CA ASP A 429 17.28 15.88 26.18
C ASP A 429 18.62 15.22 25.79
N SER A 430 19.49 14.87 26.74
CA SER A 430 20.77 14.17 26.52
C SER A 430 20.92 12.87 27.31
N ALA A 431 19.82 12.27 27.77
CA ALA A 431 19.80 11.01 28.53
C ALA A 431 18.93 9.95 27.84
N LEU A 432 19.39 8.70 27.90
CA LEU A 432 18.61 7.52 27.51
C LEU A 432 18.05 6.81 28.75
N TYR A 433 16.85 6.27 28.63
CA TYR A 433 16.16 5.52 29.67
C TYR A 433 15.60 4.23 29.09
N SER A 434 15.72 3.13 29.83
CA SER A 434 15.11 1.84 29.47
C SER A 434 13.59 1.92 29.60
N ILE A 435 12.83 1.48 28.58
CA ILE A 435 11.36 1.40 28.68
C ILE A 435 10.92 0.34 29.70
N LYS A 436 11.64 -0.80 29.77
CA LYS A 436 11.33 -1.92 30.67
C LYS A 436 11.57 -1.59 32.14
N THR A 437 12.65 -0.87 32.47
CA THR A 437 13.06 -0.61 33.87
C THR A 437 12.92 0.85 34.32
N GLN A 438 12.64 1.78 33.40
CA GLN A 438 12.60 3.24 33.61
C GLN A 438 13.90 3.86 34.17
N GLN A 439 14.94 3.06 34.35
CA GLN A 439 16.25 3.50 34.80
C GLN A 439 16.97 4.26 33.69
N GLN A 440 17.71 5.29 34.10
CA GLN A 440 18.63 5.99 33.22
C GLN A 440 19.80 5.05 32.85
N MET A 441 20.15 5.07 31.57
CA MET A 441 21.30 4.38 30.99
C MET A 441 22.41 5.42 30.74
N ASP A 442 23.12 5.34 29.63
CA ASP A 442 24.18 6.29 29.30
C ASP A 442 23.68 7.74 29.15
N LYS A 443 24.54 8.68 29.54
CA LYS A 443 24.43 10.08 29.12
C LYS A 443 24.98 10.19 27.71
N ILE A 444 24.14 10.62 26.77
CA ILE A 444 24.57 10.99 25.43
C ILE A 444 25.56 12.16 25.56
N PRO A 445 26.69 12.17 24.82
CA PRO A 445 27.61 13.31 24.82
C PRO A 445 26.89 14.64 24.55
N PRO A 446 27.32 15.75 25.18
CA PRO A 446 26.63 17.03 25.04
C PRO A 446 26.65 17.48 23.57
N ASN A 447 25.45 17.65 23.02
CA ASN A 447 25.26 18.03 21.62
C ASN A 447 25.95 19.36 21.29
N ARG A 448 26.80 19.35 20.26
CA ARG A 448 27.58 20.52 19.81
C ARG A 448 27.04 21.16 18.52
N HIS A 449 26.01 20.56 17.91
CA HIS A 449 25.43 21.01 16.64
C HIS A 449 24.15 21.80 16.88
N LYS A 450 24.14 23.08 16.51
CA LYS A 450 22.94 23.94 16.64
C LYS A 450 21.84 23.57 15.65
N GLU A 451 22.24 22.91 14.57
CA GLU A 451 21.42 22.44 13.45
C GLU A 451 20.68 21.12 13.78
N ASP A 452 21.11 20.40 14.81
CA ASP A 452 20.51 19.16 15.31
C ASP A 452 20.04 19.35 16.77
N PRO A 453 19.08 20.25 17.05
CA PRO A 453 18.76 20.67 18.43
C PRO A 453 18.26 19.52 19.31
N ASP A 454 17.68 18.48 18.71
CA ASP A 454 17.21 17.26 19.37
C ASP A 454 18.26 16.13 19.43
N GLY A 455 19.49 16.36 18.98
CA GLY A 455 20.64 15.46 19.17
C GLY A 455 20.49 14.11 18.46
N LEU A 456 19.88 14.09 17.29
CA LEU A 456 19.64 12.92 16.47
C LEU A 456 20.95 12.26 16.00
N PHE A 457 22.00 13.04 15.69
CA PHE A 457 23.25 12.51 15.13
C PHE A 457 23.95 11.51 16.05
N HIS A 458 23.88 11.70 17.37
CA HIS A 458 24.41 10.74 18.35
C HIS A 458 23.71 9.38 18.30
N LEU A 459 22.47 9.32 17.80
CA LEU A 459 21.72 8.08 17.61
C LEU A 459 22.08 7.36 16.30
N LEU A 460 22.83 7.99 15.38
CA LEU A 460 23.19 7.47 14.06
C LEU A 460 24.53 6.74 14.02
N VAL A 461 25.25 6.63 15.15
CA VAL A 461 26.54 5.91 15.26
C VAL A 461 26.55 4.53 14.58
N PRO A 462 25.50 3.67 14.66
CA PRO A 462 25.48 2.40 13.91
C PRO A 462 25.69 2.56 12.40
N ALA A 463 25.17 3.63 11.78
CA ALA A 463 25.33 3.91 10.35
C ALA A 463 26.73 4.40 9.97
N ALA A 464 27.49 4.96 10.92
CA ALA A 464 28.93 5.22 10.70
C ALA A 464 29.75 3.91 10.70
N HIS A 465 29.24 2.85 11.35
CA HIS A 465 29.85 1.53 11.45
C HIS A 465 29.19 0.50 10.50
N GLY A 466 28.62 0.97 9.37
CA GLY A 466 28.06 0.10 8.32
C GLY A 466 26.76 -0.65 8.68
N ARG A 467 26.10 -0.34 9.81
CA ARG A 467 24.81 -0.93 10.21
C ARG A 467 23.64 -0.05 9.74
N SER A 468 22.46 -0.63 9.56
CA SER A 468 21.32 0.12 9.03
C SER A 468 20.42 0.71 10.13
N VAL A 469 19.82 1.87 9.85
CA VAL A 469 18.98 2.66 10.77
C VAL A 469 17.72 3.15 10.04
N ILE A 470 16.55 3.03 10.69
CA ILE A 470 15.28 3.57 10.19
C ILE A 470 14.79 4.65 11.16
N ILE A 471 14.44 5.83 10.63
CA ILE A 471 14.02 7.01 11.41
C ILE A 471 12.58 7.36 11.04
N PHE A 472 11.63 7.00 11.90
CA PHE A 472 10.22 7.34 11.73
C PHE A 472 9.95 8.80 12.12
N CYS A 473 9.38 9.54 11.18
CA CYS A 473 9.01 10.95 11.27
C CYS A 473 7.49 11.13 11.14
N SER A 474 6.96 12.17 11.80
CA SER A 474 5.51 12.44 11.88
C SER A 474 4.86 12.89 10.58
N THR A 475 5.60 13.52 9.66
CA THR A 475 5.10 14.05 8.38
C THR A 475 6.10 13.82 7.25
N LYS A 476 5.65 14.01 6.00
CA LYS A 476 6.48 13.88 4.80
C LYS A 476 7.58 14.94 4.76
N ASP A 477 7.21 16.21 4.98
CA ASP A 477 8.14 17.34 5.20
C ASP A 477 9.24 17.02 6.22
N HIS A 478 8.88 16.36 7.33
CA HIS A 478 9.85 15.99 8.37
C HIS A 478 10.79 14.87 7.89
N CYS A 479 10.34 13.94 7.04
CA CYS A 479 11.22 12.94 6.43
C CYS A 479 12.27 13.61 5.53
N GLU A 480 11.83 14.47 4.62
CA GLU A 480 12.70 15.18 3.67
C GLU A 480 13.69 16.10 4.40
N ARG A 481 13.21 16.92 5.34
CA ARG A 481 14.08 17.80 6.16
C ARG A 481 15.07 17.01 7.00
N THR A 482 14.68 15.85 7.54
CA THR A 482 15.61 14.96 8.28
C THR A 482 16.64 14.35 7.34
N CYS A 483 16.25 13.90 6.15
CA CYS A 483 17.18 13.43 5.12
C CYS A 483 18.18 14.52 4.71
N GLN A 484 17.72 15.75 4.44
CA GLN A 484 18.60 16.88 4.13
C GLN A 484 19.59 17.18 5.26
N LEU A 485 19.12 17.21 6.51
CA LEU A 485 19.94 17.50 7.69
C LEU A 485 21.05 16.46 7.84
N ILE A 486 20.70 15.16 7.82
CA ILE A 486 21.67 14.07 7.94
C ILE A 486 22.63 14.07 6.74
N THR A 487 22.15 14.28 5.51
CA THR A 487 23.00 14.29 4.30
C THR A 487 24.12 15.35 4.36
N ARG A 488 23.82 16.54 4.91
CA ARG A 488 24.82 17.60 5.11
C ARG A 488 25.92 17.12 6.07
N PHE A 489 25.55 16.65 7.26
CA PHE A 489 26.48 16.34 8.35
C PHE A 489 26.96 14.87 8.43
N ALA A 490 26.51 13.99 7.53
CA ALA A 490 26.83 12.56 7.57
C ALA A 490 28.34 12.27 7.47
N HIS A 491 28.74 11.26 8.24
CA HIS A 491 30.13 10.83 8.41
C HIS A 491 30.78 10.37 7.09
N LYS A 492 32.08 10.62 6.92
CA LYS A 492 32.83 10.33 5.69
C LYS A 492 32.67 8.87 5.22
N ASN A 493 32.84 7.92 6.14
CA ASN A 493 32.73 6.48 5.83
C ASN A 493 31.41 6.15 5.11
N LEU A 494 30.28 6.68 5.59
CA LEU A 494 28.96 6.45 4.98
C LEU A 494 28.86 7.03 3.56
N LYS A 495 29.51 8.18 3.31
CA LYS A 495 29.54 8.85 2.00
C LYS A 495 30.46 8.16 1.00
N GLU A 496 31.56 7.57 1.47
CA GLU A 496 32.59 6.93 0.64
C GLU A 496 32.28 5.44 0.37
N GLU A 497 31.77 4.71 1.37
CA GLU A 497 31.36 3.30 1.27
C GLU A 497 30.32 3.10 0.16
N ASN A 498 30.53 2.12 -0.73
CA ASN A 498 29.63 1.77 -1.84
C ASN A 498 29.25 2.93 -2.82
N SER A 499 29.89 4.09 -2.72
CA SER A 499 29.61 5.31 -3.50
C SER A 499 29.41 5.08 -5.00
N GLU A 500 30.33 4.38 -5.66
CA GLU A 500 30.25 4.05 -7.10
C GLU A 500 29.08 3.13 -7.46
N LYS A 501 28.66 2.21 -6.56
CA LYS A 501 27.45 1.40 -6.76
C LYS A 501 26.20 2.28 -6.66
N ARG A 502 26.17 3.19 -5.68
CA ARG A 502 25.05 4.14 -5.49
C ARG A 502 24.89 5.08 -6.67
N ARG A 503 26.01 5.57 -7.23
CA ARG A 503 26.00 6.37 -8.45
C ARG A 503 25.31 5.63 -9.60
N LYS A 504 25.65 4.35 -9.83
CA LYS A 504 25.00 3.52 -10.87
C LYS A 504 23.50 3.32 -10.63
N VAL A 505 23.08 3.07 -9.39
CA VAL A 505 21.65 2.93 -9.02
C VAL A 505 20.89 4.24 -9.24
N VAL A 506 21.48 5.39 -8.88
CA VAL A 506 20.89 6.72 -9.12
C VAL A 506 20.84 7.05 -10.62
N GLU A 507 21.88 6.72 -11.39
CA GLU A 507 21.91 6.87 -12.85
C GLU A 507 20.91 5.95 -13.56
N GLU A 508 20.60 4.77 -13.03
CA GLU A 508 19.52 3.92 -13.54
C GLU A 508 18.13 4.46 -13.18
N LEU A 509 17.89 4.84 -11.91
CA LEU A 509 16.61 5.43 -11.48
C LEU A 509 16.28 6.71 -12.26
N LYS A 510 17.28 7.56 -12.53
CA LYS A 510 17.14 8.73 -13.41
C LYS A 510 16.79 8.30 -14.84
N ARG A 511 17.41 7.25 -15.40
CA ARG A 511 17.09 6.73 -16.75
C ARG A 511 15.66 6.18 -16.88
N GLU A 512 15.06 5.63 -15.82
CA GLU A 512 13.65 5.24 -15.84
C GLU A 512 12.68 6.44 -15.77
N HIS A 513 13.14 7.59 -15.28
CA HIS A 513 12.33 8.78 -14.98
C HIS A 513 12.71 10.02 -15.81
N ASP A 514 13.04 9.83 -17.09
CA ASP A 514 13.37 10.92 -18.03
C ASP A 514 14.52 11.84 -17.53
N TYR A 515 15.56 11.19 -17.00
CA TYR A 515 16.74 11.76 -16.36
C TYR A 515 16.46 12.68 -15.15
N LYS A 516 15.21 12.73 -14.65
CA LYS A 516 14.78 13.53 -13.50
C LYS A 516 14.68 12.67 -12.24
N LEU A 517 15.23 13.20 -11.14
CA LEU A 517 15.08 12.70 -9.78
C LEU A 517 14.94 13.91 -8.85
N ASP A 518 14.38 13.72 -7.65
CA ASP A 518 14.33 14.80 -6.66
C ASP A 518 15.73 15.15 -6.16
N GLU A 519 16.04 16.44 -5.98
CA GLU A 519 17.37 16.91 -5.57
C GLU A 519 17.75 16.42 -4.16
N VAL A 520 16.79 16.31 -3.25
CA VAL A 520 16.99 15.78 -1.89
C VAL A 520 17.24 14.27 -1.96
N LEU A 521 16.50 13.57 -2.82
CA LEU A 521 16.62 12.12 -2.95
C LEU A 521 17.93 11.72 -3.65
N GLU A 522 18.30 12.41 -4.72
CA GLU A 522 19.57 12.22 -5.43
C GLU A 522 20.76 12.48 -4.51
N LYS A 523 20.79 13.62 -3.82
CA LYS A 523 21.87 13.95 -2.88
C LYS A 523 21.92 13.00 -1.70
N GLY A 524 20.77 12.60 -1.16
CA GLY A 524 20.68 11.57 -0.12
C GLY A 524 21.27 10.24 -0.57
N MET A 525 20.77 9.69 -1.69
CA MET A 525 21.12 8.34 -2.15
C MET A 525 22.61 8.21 -2.48
N LEU A 526 23.22 9.22 -3.10
CA LEU A 526 24.66 9.25 -3.33
C LEU A 526 25.47 9.16 -2.02
N ASN A 527 24.95 9.74 -0.93
CA ASN A 527 25.52 9.74 0.41
C ASN A 527 25.00 8.58 1.31
N GLY A 528 24.31 7.58 0.77
CA GLY A 528 23.86 6.39 1.52
C GLY A 528 22.63 6.60 2.41
N ILE A 529 21.83 7.64 2.13
CA ILE A 529 20.67 8.06 2.92
C ILE A 529 19.46 8.18 1.98
N ALA A 530 18.24 7.95 2.46
CA ALA A 530 17.03 8.27 1.69
C ALA A 530 15.89 8.74 2.61
N TYR A 531 14.82 9.25 2.00
CA TYR A 531 13.53 9.40 2.65
C TYR A 531 12.50 8.49 1.98
N HIS A 532 11.47 8.05 2.71
CA HIS A 532 10.45 7.13 2.20
C HIS A 532 9.04 7.49 2.67
N HIS A 533 8.17 7.80 1.71
CA HIS A 533 6.76 8.10 1.94
C HIS A 533 5.94 8.08 0.64
N ALA A 534 4.61 8.09 0.78
CA ALA A 534 3.64 7.95 -0.32
C ALA A 534 3.71 9.01 -1.44
N ASP A 535 4.42 10.13 -1.28
CA ASP A 535 4.62 11.13 -2.36
C ASP A 535 5.71 10.74 -3.37
N LEU A 536 6.51 9.71 -3.06
CA LEU A 536 7.37 9.04 -4.04
C LEU A 536 6.55 8.05 -4.86
N THR A 537 6.94 7.86 -6.12
CA THR A 537 6.42 6.78 -6.96
C THR A 537 6.69 5.41 -6.33
N TYR A 538 5.98 4.39 -6.81
CA TYR A 538 6.23 3.00 -6.46
C TYR A 538 7.64 2.56 -6.88
N GLU A 539 8.11 3.01 -8.05
CA GLU A 539 9.44 2.76 -8.60
C GLU A 539 10.56 3.35 -7.71
N GLU A 540 10.48 4.63 -7.34
CA GLU A 540 11.42 5.27 -6.41
C GLU A 540 11.48 4.53 -5.06
N ARG A 541 10.33 4.12 -4.52
CA ARG A 541 10.25 3.38 -3.26
C ARG A 541 10.89 1.99 -3.35
N MET A 542 10.58 1.20 -4.38
CA MET A 542 11.20 -0.10 -4.61
C MET A 542 12.73 0.01 -4.77
N CYS A 543 13.21 1.06 -5.43
CA CYS A 543 14.64 1.33 -5.59
C CYS A 543 15.33 1.57 -4.23
N ILE A 544 14.73 2.42 -3.37
CA ILE A 544 15.22 2.71 -2.01
C ILE A 544 15.17 1.46 -1.12
N GLU A 545 14.09 0.69 -1.18
CA GLU A 545 13.88 -0.54 -0.39
C GLU A 545 14.92 -1.61 -0.75
N ASN A 546 15.19 -1.84 -2.04
CA ASN A 546 16.22 -2.78 -2.48
C ASN A 546 17.62 -2.28 -2.13
N ALA A 547 17.95 -1.01 -2.42
CA ALA A 547 19.25 -0.43 -2.08
C ALA A 547 19.55 -0.42 -0.57
N PHE A 548 18.52 -0.45 0.29
CA PHE A 548 18.67 -0.63 1.74
C PHE A 548 18.90 -2.10 2.14
N LYS A 549 18.17 -3.05 1.52
CA LYS A 549 18.43 -4.50 1.68
C LYS A 549 19.87 -4.87 1.25
N ASP A 550 20.35 -4.28 0.16
CA ASP A 550 21.69 -4.46 -0.38
C ASP A 550 22.79 -3.72 0.42
N GLY A 551 22.42 -2.99 1.48
CA GLY A 551 23.35 -2.23 2.32
C GLY A 551 23.99 -1.01 1.66
N LEU A 552 23.51 -0.59 0.48
CA LEU A 552 23.97 0.62 -0.19
C LEU A 552 23.48 1.86 0.57
N ILE A 553 22.19 1.88 0.91
CA ILE A 553 21.57 2.88 1.80
C ILE A 553 21.63 2.33 3.23
N ARG A 554 22.22 3.09 4.15
CA ARG A 554 22.28 2.74 5.59
C ARG A 554 21.20 3.45 6.41
N ILE A 555 20.67 4.59 5.95
CA ILE A 555 19.69 5.39 6.71
C ILE A 555 18.44 5.68 5.86
N ILE A 556 17.24 5.37 6.37
CA ILE A 556 15.97 5.82 5.79
C ILE A 556 15.20 6.70 6.78
N CYS A 557 14.82 7.90 6.33
CA CYS A 557 13.88 8.81 7.01
C CYS A 557 12.45 8.54 6.50
N ALA A 558 11.61 7.85 7.27
CA ALA A 558 10.33 7.33 6.79
C ALA A 558 9.11 7.91 7.50
N THR A 559 7.97 7.96 6.80
CA THR A 559 6.66 8.04 7.48
C THR A 559 6.23 6.66 7.99
N SER A 560 5.17 6.60 8.81
CA SER A 560 4.57 5.33 9.26
C SER A 560 4.12 4.39 8.13
N THR A 561 4.03 4.86 6.89
CA THR A 561 3.77 4.01 5.70
C THR A 561 4.84 2.95 5.47
N LEU A 562 6.06 3.12 5.99
CA LEU A 562 7.12 2.08 5.96
C LEU A 562 7.02 1.11 7.15
N ALA A 563 6.21 1.40 8.17
CA ALA A 563 6.12 0.56 9.37
C ALA A 563 5.53 -0.83 9.05
N ALA A 564 4.68 -0.93 8.02
CA ALA A 564 4.06 -2.17 7.57
C ALA A 564 4.38 -2.48 6.10
N GLY A 565 4.10 -3.71 5.65
CA GLY A 565 4.07 -4.10 4.24
C GLY A 565 5.38 -4.38 3.51
N VAL A 566 6.54 -3.95 4.03
CA VAL A 566 7.86 -4.26 3.44
C VAL A 566 8.84 -4.86 4.44
N ASN A 567 9.71 -5.76 3.99
CA ASN A 567 10.65 -6.50 4.83
C ASN A 567 12.02 -5.80 4.92
N LEU A 568 12.06 -4.65 5.59
CA LEU A 568 13.28 -3.89 5.87
C LEU A 568 13.68 -4.04 7.35
N PRO A 569 14.59 -4.98 7.69
CA PRO A 569 15.18 -5.07 9.01
C PRO A 569 16.34 -4.08 9.19
N CYS A 570 16.60 -3.67 10.42
CA CYS A 570 17.71 -2.77 10.74
C CYS A 570 18.31 -3.01 12.13
N ARG A 571 19.48 -2.42 12.40
CA ARG A 571 20.12 -2.46 13.73
C ARG A 571 19.34 -1.65 14.77
N ARG A 572 18.88 -0.46 14.36
CA ARG A 572 18.25 0.54 15.22
C ARG A 572 17.06 1.22 14.55
N VAL A 573 15.94 1.31 15.27
CA VAL A 573 14.76 2.12 14.92
C VAL A 573 14.75 3.38 15.80
N ILE A 574 14.55 4.55 15.20
CA ILE A 574 14.40 5.82 15.89
C ILE A 574 13.01 6.37 15.58
N ILE A 575 12.23 6.74 16.60
CA ILE A 575 10.94 7.42 16.45
C ILE A 575 11.13 8.86 16.92
N ARG A 576 11.22 9.81 15.97
CA ARG A 576 11.63 11.21 16.26
C ARG A 576 10.57 12.03 17.01
N THR A 577 9.31 11.60 16.96
CA THR A 577 8.18 12.13 17.74
C THR A 577 7.13 11.03 17.92
N PRO A 578 6.45 10.89 19.07
CA PRO A 578 5.41 9.88 19.28
C PRO A 578 4.06 10.28 18.64
N MET A 579 4.12 10.84 17.44
CA MET A 579 3.01 11.44 16.69
C MET A 579 3.03 10.93 15.25
N VAL A 580 1.86 10.60 14.70
CA VAL A 580 1.65 10.20 13.30
C VAL A 580 0.68 11.20 12.67
N GLY A 581 1.19 12.07 11.80
CA GLY A 581 0.46 13.23 11.32
C GLY A 581 0.11 14.19 12.48
N ARG A 582 -1.17 14.24 12.85
CA ARG A 582 -1.69 15.02 14.00
C ARG A 582 -2.16 14.15 15.17
N SER A 583 -2.17 12.82 15.01
CA SER A 583 -2.62 11.88 16.04
C SER A 583 -1.43 11.37 16.86
N ARG A 584 -1.66 10.99 18.13
CA ARG A 584 -0.66 10.27 18.93
C ARG A 584 -0.37 8.88 18.34
N LEU A 585 0.81 8.35 18.62
CA LEU A 585 1.18 6.97 18.31
C LEU A 585 0.35 5.98 19.15
N THR A 586 -0.02 4.84 18.55
CA THR A 586 -0.77 3.75 19.18
C THR A 586 0.12 2.52 19.36
N LYS A 587 -0.22 1.61 20.30
CA LYS A 587 0.63 0.46 20.65
C LYS A 587 0.89 -0.48 19.48
N ASP A 588 -0.11 -0.72 18.64
CA ASP A 588 -0.01 -1.47 17.38
C ASP A 588 1.04 -0.85 16.43
N ARG A 589 0.94 0.45 16.15
CA ARG A 589 1.89 1.17 15.29
C ARG A 589 3.29 1.24 15.88
N TYR A 590 3.40 1.39 17.20
CA TYR A 590 4.68 1.31 17.91
C TYR A 590 5.35 -0.05 17.70
N LEU A 591 4.62 -1.15 17.97
CA LEU A 591 5.13 -2.51 17.79
C LEU A 591 5.51 -2.82 16.34
N GLN A 592 4.71 -2.37 15.36
CA GLN A 592 5.04 -2.48 13.93
C GLN A 592 6.33 -1.71 13.54
N MET A 593 6.57 -0.55 14.15
CA MET A 593 7.82 0.22 13.94
C MET A 593 9.03 -0.49 14.56
N VAL A 594 8.96 -0.89 15.83
CA VAL A 594 10.12 -1.45 16.57
C VAL A 594 10.38 -2.93 16.29
N GLY A 595 9.39 -3.68 15.77
CA GLY A 595 9.56 -5.04 15.28
C GLY A 595 10.55 -5.20 14.11
N ARG A 596 10.99 -4.08 13.53
CA ARG A 596 12.01 -4.00 12.46
C ARG A 596 13.44 -4.01 12.97
N ALA A 597 13.67 -3.66 14.24
CA ALA A 597 14.99 -3.66 14.84
C ALA A 597 15.41 -5.10 15.24
N GLY A 598 16.59 -5.54 14.80
CA GLY A 598 17.16 -6.86 15.12
C GLY A 598 16.39 -8.03 14.48
N ARG A 599 16.84 -8.47 13.29
CA ARG A 599 16.29 -9.64 12.59
C ARG A 599 17.36 -10.72 12.37
N ALA A 600 16.96 -11.97 12.57
CA ALA A 600 17.84 -13.15 12.54
C ALA A 600 18.67 -13.21 11.25
N GLY A 601 19.93 -13.64 11.38
CA GLY A 601 20.88 -13.78 10.25
C GLY A 601 21.46 -12.47 9.69
N LEU A 602 21.05 -11.30 10.18
CA LEU A 602 21.52 -9.99 9.70
C LEU A 602 22.13 -9.13 10.80
N GLU A 603 21.51 -9.11 11.99
CA GLU A 603 21.99 -8.34 13.15
C GLU A 603 22.21 -9.26 14.37
N LYS A 604 23.07 -8.84 15.31
CA LYS A 604 23.27 -9.56 16.59
C LYS A 604 22.44 -9.01 17.76
N ARG A 605 21.88 -7.79 17.63
CA ARG A 605 21.03 -7.10 18.63
C ARG A 605 20.06 -6.14 17.93
N GLY A 606 18.85 -5.93 18.47
CA GLY A 606 17.90 -4.92 17.99
C GLY A 606 17.73 -3.79 19.01
N GLU A 607 17.62 -2.54 18.54
CA GLU A 607 17.36 -1.37 19.41
C GLU A 607 16.21 -0.51 18.88
N SER A 608 15.35 -0.02 19.78
CA SER A 608 14.42 1.08 19.51
C SER A 608 14.71 2.29 20.41
N ILE A 609 14.58 3.51 19.87
CA ILE A 609 14.74 4.75 20.62
C ILE A 609 13.61 5.72 20.25
N VAL A 610 12.77 6.09 21.22
CA VAL A 610 11.70 7.09 21.05
C VAL A 610 12.14 8.43 21.66
N MET A 611 12.03 9.51 20.89
CA MET A 611 12.42 10.85 21.34
C MET A 611 11.19 11.56 21.94
N LEU A 612 11.25 11.89 23.24
CA LEU A 612 10.13 12.39 24.04
C LEU A 612 10.45 13.73 24.73
N LYS A 613 9.41 14.48 25.10
CA LYS A 613 9.51 15.84 25.65
C LYS A 613 8.80 15.98 27.00
N GLY A 614 9.59 15.93 28.07
CA GLY A 614 9.13 16.16 29.44
C GLY A 614 8.20 15.08 30.00
N ALA A 615 7.91 15.16 31.30
CA ALA A 615 7.18 14.14 32.03
C ALA A 615 5.79 13.77 31.45
N PRO A 616 4.93 14.70 30.98
CA PRO A 616 3.59 14.35 30.52
C PRO A 616 3.57 13.47 29.27
N GLU A 617 4.52 13.65 28.35
CA GLU A 617 4.63 12.81 27.14
C GLU A 617 5.25 11.44 27.48
N VAL A 618 6.22 11.42 28.39
CA VAL A 618 6.86 10.19 28.90
C VAL A 618 5.86 9.30 29.63
N ASN A 619 5.11 9.85 30.59
CA ASN A 619 4.14 9.08 31.39
C ASN A 619 3.09 8.42 30.49
N TRP A 620 2.48 9.19 29.57
CA TRP A 620 1.51 8.66 28.61
C TRP A 620 2.13 7.62 27.67
N PHE A 621 3.37 7.82 27.21
CA PHE A 621 4.03 6.87 26.31
C PHE A 621 4.34 5.54 27.02
N VAL A 622 4.85 5.59 28.25
CA VAL A 622 5.13 4.40 29.08
C VAL A 622 3.84 3.66 29.44
N GLU A 623 2.77 4.38 29.78
CA GLU A 623 1.42 3.82 29.95
C GLU A 623 0.92 3.14 28.67
N MET A 624 1.06 3.79 27.52
CA MET A 624 0.63 3.27 26.22
C MET A 624 1.40 2.01 25.79
N VAL A 625 2.70 1.91 26.09
CA VAL A 625 3.50 0.71 25.81
C VAL A 625 3.19 -0.41 26.79
N ASN A 626 2.97 -0.12 28.08
CA ASN A 626 2.69 -1.14 29.09
C ASN A 626 1.21 -1.58 29.16
N GLY A 627 0.29 -0.81 28.57
CA GLY A 627 -1.13 -1.13 28.50
C GLY A 627 -1.47 -2.42 27.72
N PRO A 628 -2.72 -2.90 27.79
CA PRO A 628 -3.13 -4.15 27.15
C PRO A 628 -2.96 -4.12 25.62
N LEU A 629 -2.79 -5.30 25.01
CA LEU A 629 -2.78 -5.45 23.56
C LEU A 629 -4.16 -5.15 22.96
N VAL A 630 -4.18 -4.50 21.79
CA VAL A 630 -5.41 -4.11 21.10
C VAL A 630 -6.28 -5.34 20.81
N SER A 631 -7.53 -5.32 21.26
CA SER A 631 -8.50 -6.37 20.94
C SER A 631 -9.02 -6.18 19.52
N CYS A 632 -8.98 -7.26 18.74
CA CYS A 632 -9.47 -7.30 17.38
C CYS A 632 -11.01 -7.21 17.37
N ARG A 633 -11.54 -6.02 17.04
CA ARG A 633 -12.98 -5.78 16.91
C ARG A 633 -13.39 -5.88 15.44
N SER A 634 -14.52 -6.54 15.18
CA SER A 634 -15.10 -6.54 13.84
C SER A 634 -15.39 -5.11 13.36
N SER A 635 -15.15 -4.88 12.07
CA SER A 635 -15.52 -3.65 11.37
C SER A 635 -16.75 -3.82 10.45
N LEU A 636 -17.44 -4.97 10.51
CA LEU A 636 -18.76 -5.17 9.86
C LEU A 636 -19.90 -4.44 10.59
N SER A 637 -19.64 -3.55 11.54
CA SER A 637 -20.69 -2.70 12.13
C SER A 637 -21.10 -1.53 11.22
N ASP A 638 -20.37 -1.27 10.14
CA ASP A 638 -20.70 -0.25 9.14
C ASP A 638 -21.80 -0.73 8.18
N GLU A 639 -22.77 0.13 7.93
CA GLU A 639 -24.00 -0.21 7.19
C GLU A 639 -23.74 -0.48 5.70
N GLY A 640 -22.88 0.32 5.05
CA GLY A 640 -22.55 0.13 3.64
C GLY A 640 -21.73 -1.14 3.41
N ILE A 641 -20.90 -1.50 4.40
CA ILE A 641 -20.17 -2.77 4.42
C ILE A 641 -21.13 -3.96 4.63
N LEU A 642 -22.11 -3.86 5.54
CA LEU A 642 -23.13 -4.92 5.72
C LEU A 642 -23.99 -5.11 4.47
N GLU A 643 -24.47 -4.02 3.86
CA GLU A 643 -25.21 -4.06 2.59
C GLU A 643 -24.40 -4.79 1.50
N SER A 644 -23.11 -4.45 1.38
CA SER A 644 -22.19 -5.10 0.43
C SER A 644 -22.02 -6.60 0.73
N PHE A 645 -21.91 -6.98 2.01
CA PHE A 645 -21.72 -8.38 2.40
C PHE A 645 -22.98 -9.22 2.25
N TYR A 646 -24.16 -8.67 2.52
CA TYR A 646 -25.43 -9.37 2.33
C TYR A 646 -25.70 -9.60 0.84
N LEU A 647 -25.39 -8.60 0.00
CA LEU A 647 -25.44 -8.74 -1.45
C LEU A 647 -24.49 -9.83 -1.95
N ASP A 648 -23.25 -9.89 -1.44
CA ASP A 648 -22.29 -10.98 -1.69
C ASP A 648 -22.88 -12.36 -1.33
N LEU A 649 -23.46 -12.51 -0.13
CA LEU A 649 -24.01 -13.79 0.35
C LEU A 649 -25.25 -14.26 -0.45
N ILE A 650 -26.06 -13.33 -0.95
CA ILE A 650 -27.24 -13.61 -1.78
C ILE A 650 -26.82 -13.92 -3.22
N ALA A 651 -25.89 -13.13 -3.81
CA ALA A 651 -25.35 -13.34 -5.16
C ALA A 651 -24.73 -14.73 -5.32
N LEU A 652 -23.89 -15.12 -4.35
CA LEU A 652 -23.18 -16.40 -4.29
C LEU A 652 -24.07 -17.58 -3.88
N LYS A 653 -25.38 -17.36 -3.68
CA LYS A 653 -26.34 -18.37 -3.20
C LYS A 653 -25.80 -19.08 -1.94
N VAL A 654 -25.19 -18.32 -1.01
CA VAL A 654 -24.76 -18.78 0.31
C VAL A 654 -25.95 -18.77 1.25
N CYS A 655 -26.69 -17.66 1.27
CA CYS A 655 -27.96 -17.51 1.95
C CYS A 655 -29.09 -17.48 0.92
N LYS A 656 -30.22 -18.13 1.18
CA LYS A 656 -31.41 -18.15 0.29
C LYS A 656 -32.64 -17.50 0.92
N THR A 657 -32.65 -17.37 2.23
CA THR A 657 -33.72 -16.77 3.04
C THR A 657 -33.13 -15.76 4.03
N ALA A 658 -33.99 -14.92 4.61
CA ALA A 658 -33.59 -14.02 5.70
C ALA A 658 -33.06 -14.79 6.92
N ASP A 659 -33.59 -15.99 7.20
CA ASP A 659 -33.13 -16.81 8.32
C ASP A 659 -31.74 -17.41 8.06
N ASP A 660 -31.44 -17.92 6.86
CA ASP A 660 -30.07 -18.35 6.50
C ASP A 660 -29.06 -17.21 6.71
N LEU A 661 -29.46 -15.98 6.38
CA LEU A 661 -28.64 -14.80 6.51
C LEU A 661 -28.43 -14.43 7.98
N ARG A 662 -29.49 -14.36 8.78
CA ARG A 662 -29.39 -14.13 10.24
C ARG A 662 -28.48 -15.15 10.90
N ASP A 663 -28.67 -16.43 10.60
CA ASP A 663 -27.86 -17.52 11.14
C ASP A 663 -26.39 -17.41 10.71
N THR A 664 -26.13 -17.06 9.44
CA THR A 664 -24.78 -16.83 8.91
C THR A 664 -24.10 -15.65 9.61
N ILE A 665 -24.76 -14.49 9.70
CA ILE A 665 -24.18 -13.32 10.38
C ILE A 665 -23.91 -13.64 11.85
N LEU A 666 -24.88 -14.21 12.58
CA LEU A 666 -24.75 -14.48 14.01
C LEU A 666 -23.71 -15.58 14.34
N LYS A 667 -23.53 -16.60 13.48
CA LYS A 667 -22.71 -17.79 13.79
C LYS A 667 -21.37 -17.86 13.05
N LYS A 668 -21.20 -17.11 11.95
CA LYS A 668 -20.04 -17.22 11.05
C LYS A 668 -19.24 -15.92 10.87
N THR A 669 -19.66 -14.81 11.47
CA THR A 669 -18.90 -13.55 11.50
C THR A 669 -18.37 -13.25 12.91
N LEU A 670 -17.28 -12.47 13.00
CA LEU A 670 -16.76 -11.95 14.26
C LEU A 670 -17.73 -10.91 14.85
N TYR A 671 -18.42 -10.13 13.99
CA TYR A 671 -19.49 -9.19 14.38
C TYR A 671 -20.63 -9.87 15.15
N GLY A 672 -21.19 -10.95 14.62
CA GLY A 672 -22.26 -11.72 15.26
C GLY A 672 -21.83 -12.32 16.60
N ILE A 673 -20.59 -12.82 16.67
CA ILE A 673 -20.02 -13.42 17.88
C ILE A 673 -19.74 -12.36 18.97
N GLN A 674 -19.23 -11.18 18.60
CA GLN A 674 -18.94 -10.09 19.54
C GLN A 674 -20.20 -9.38 20.04
N SER A 675 -21.22 -9.24 19.21
CA SER A 675 -22.49 -8.56 19.56
C SER A 675 -23.40 -9.38 20.48
N GLN A 676 -23.35 -10.72 20.41
CA GLN A 676 -24.04 -11.59 21.37
C GLN A 676 -23.62 -11.29 22.82
N GLY A 677 -22.36 -10.90 23.03
CA GLY A 677 -21.85 -10.33 24.28
C GLY A 677 -21.57 -11.38 25.35
N TYR A 678 -20.32 -11.86 25.39
CA TYR A 678 -19.79 -12.69 26.47
C TYR A 678 -18.62 -11.97 27.16
N ASN A 679 -18.47 -12.17 28.47
CA ASN A 679 -17.37 -11.66 29.31
C ASN A 679 -17.26 -10.14 29.57
N GLN A 680 -18.26 -9.32 29.23
CA GLN A 680 -18.44 -8.02 29.92
C GLN A 680 -19.52 -8.17 31.00
N LYS A 681 -19.15 -7.93 32.26
CA LYS A 681 -20.13 -7.67 33.31
C LYS A 681 -20.90 -6.41 32.93
N PRO A 682 -22.24 -6.37 33.00
CA PRO A 682 -22.98 -5.15 32.74
C PRO A 682 -22.65 -4.11 33.80
N THR A 683 -21.91 -3.07 33.42
CA THR A 683 -21.94 -1.78 34.13
C THR A 683 -23.32 -1.18 33.95
N GLU A 684 -23.90 -0.61 35.01
CA GLU A 684 -25.34 -0.36 35.11
C GLU A 684 -25.91 0.55 33.98
N ASP A 685 -25.09 1.49 33.48
CA ASP A 685 -25.39 2.37 32.33
C ASP A 685 -25.57 1.64 30.98
N GLN A 686 -25.03 0.43 30.79
CA GLN A 686 -25.12 -0.30 29.51
C GLN A 686 -26.49 -0.98 29.28
N SER A 687 -27.40 -0.90 30.25
CA SER A 687 -28.69 -1.59 30.25
C SER A 687 -29.70 -1.11 29.19
N GLN A 688 -29.48 0.06 28.57
CA GLN A 688 -30.47 0.71 27.69
C GLN A 688 -30.16 0.72 26.20
N ASN A 689 -28.99 0.24 25.75
CA ASN A 689 -28.53 0.44 24.37
C ASN A 689 -27.93 -0.80 23.68
N LYS A 690 -28.34 -2.01 24.08
CA LYS A 690 -28.00 -3.24 23.34
C LYS A 690 -28.89 -3.36 22.11
N ILE A 691 -28.45 -2.75 21.00
CA ILE A 691 -29.06 -2.92 19.67
C ILE A 691 -29.14 -4.43 19.36
N ASP A 692 -30.33 -4.92 19.06
CA ASP A 692 -30.49 -6.28 18.58
C ASP A 692 -29.93 -6.38 17.15
N VAL A 693 -28.88 -7.18 16.98
CA VAL A 693 -28.27 -7.40 15.66
C VAL A 693 -29.26 -8.07 14.71
N THR A 694 -30.24 -8.82 15.20
CA THR A 694 -31.35 -9.35 14.39
C THR A 694 -32.15 -8.21 13.75
N PHE A 695 -32.50 -7.18 14.51
CA PHE A 695 -33.15 -5.98 13.98
C PHE A 695 -32.27 -5.24 12.96
N LYS A 696 -30.95 -5.15 13.21
CA LYS A 696 -30.03 -4.49 12.26
C LYS A 696 -29.81 -5.31 10.98
N ILE A 697 -29.89 -6.64 11.03
CA ILE A 697 -29.90 -7.51 9.84
C ILE A 697 -31.14 -7.21 8.99
N ASP A 698 -32.30 -7.10 9.62
CA ASP A 698 -33.56 -6.84 8.93
C ASP A 698 -33.63 -5.42 8.33
N GLU A 699 -33.13 -4.40 9.04
CA GLU A 699 -33.02 -3.02 8.54
C GLU A 699 -32.12 -2.92 7.29
N VAL A 700 -30.99 -3.64 7.28
CA VAL A 700 -30.07 -3.67 6.12
C VAL A 700 -30.67 -4.46 4.95
N LEU A 701 -31.44 -5.53 5.21
CA LEU A 701 -32.23 -6.22 4.18
C LEU A 701 -33.26 -5.29 3.54
N GLU A 702 -34.02 -4.53 4.35
CA GLU A 702 -35.01 -3.58 3.85
C GLU A 702 -34.35 -2.50 2.99
N ARG A 703 -33.17 -1.99 3.38
CA ARG A 703 -32.38 -1.05 2.59
C ARG A 703 -31.95 -1.61 1.24
N LEU A 704 -31.53 -2.88 1.16
CA LEU A 704 -31.19 -3.52 -0.11
C LEU A 704 -32.40 -3.70 -1.05
N VAL A 705 -33.60 -3.93 -0.49
CA VAL A 705 -34.86 -3.95 -1.27
C VAL A 705 -35.20 -2.55 -1.76
N ASN A 706 -35.16 -1.54 -0.88
CA ASN A 706 -35.43 -0.13 -1.22
C ASN A 706 -34.41 0.47 -2.22
N LYS A 707 -33.21 -0.12 -2.32
CA LYS A 707 -32.15 0.21 -3.29
C LYS A 707 -32.26 -0.59 -4.61
N GLU A 708 -33.31 -1.39 -4.79
CA GLU A 708 -33.54 -2.27 -5.95
C GLU A 708 -32.42 -3.31 -6.19
N MET A 709 -31.66 -3.68 -5.15
CA MET A 709 -30.55 -4.64 -5.26
C MET A 709 -31.02 -6.09 -5.10
N ILE A 710 -32.06 -6.32 -4.30
CA ILE A 710 -32.67 -7.64 -4.07
C ILE A 710 -34.21 -7.56 -4.07
N GLU A 711 -34.85 -8.67 -4.41
CA GLU A 711 -36.29 -8.93 -4.26
C GLU A 711 -36.51 -10.01 -3.20
N ILE A 712 -37.60 -9.91 -2.43
CA ILE A 712 -38.07 -10.97 -1.54
C ILE A 712 -39.29 -11.62 -2.19
N LYS A 713 -39.14 -12.87 -2.63
CA LYS A 713 -40.20 -13.63 -3.32
C LYS A 713 -41.07 -14.42 -2.35
N SER A 714 -42.23 -14.85 -2.84
CA SER A 714 -43.18 -15.69 -2.11
C SER A 714 -42.48 -16.87 -1.43
N GLY A 715 -42.66 -17.01 -0.11
CA GLY A 715 -41.92 -17.98 0.70
C GLY A 715 -40.65 -17.43 1.38
N GLY A 716 -40.36 -16.11 1.28
CA GLY A 716 -39.23 -15.49 1.95
C GLY A 716 -37.88 -15.72 1.26
N ILE A 717 -37.90 -16.13 -0.01
CA ILE A 717 -36.71 -16.39 -0.80
C ILE A 717 -36.10 -15.07 -1.27
N LEU A 718 -34.84 -14.84 -0.92
CA LEU A 718 -34.05 -13.70 -1.37
C LEU A 718 -33.54 -13.96 -2.81
N GLN A 719 -33.85 -13.07 -3.74
CA GLN A 719 -33.33 -13.10 -5.10
C GLN A 719 -32.61 -11.79 -5.42
N ILE A 720 -31.47 -11.87 -6.13
CA ILE A 720 -30.75 -10.71 -6.64
C ILE A 720 -31.39 -10.16 -7.93
N THR A 721 -31.40 -8.83 -8.09
CA THR A 721 -31.87 -8.15 -9.31
C THR A 721 -30.76 -8.01 -10.36
N GLU A 722 -31.07 -7.52 -11.57
CA GLU A 722 -30.05 -7.14 -12.56
C GLU A 722 -29.08 -6.09 -11.98
N LYS A 723 -29.62 -5.12 -11.20
CA LYS A 723 -28.85 -4.05 -10.55
C LYS A 723 -27.94 -4.58 -9.43
N GLY A 724 -28.49 -5.43 -8.55
CA GLY A 724 -27.70 -6.09 -7.51
C GLY A 724 -26.59 -6.96 -8.10
N LEU A 725 -26.88 -7.70 -9.18
CA LEU A 725 -25.88 -8.53 -9.85
C LEU A 725 -24.80 -7.69 -10.54
N ALA A 726 -25.14 -6.51 -11.07
CA ALA A 726 -24.18 -5.55 -11.60
C ALA A 726 -23.27 -4.97 -10.50
N THR A 727 -23.84 -4.54 -9.36
CA THR A 727 -23.10 -4.06 -8.17
C THR A 727 -22.15 -5.12 -7.59
N PHE A 728 -22.62 -6.36 -7.46
CA PHE A 728 -21.80 -7.50 -7.06
C PHE A 728 -20.66 -7.74 -8.06
N SER A 729 -20.97 -7.79 -9.36
CA SER A 729 -19.97 -8.00 -10.43
C SER A 729 -18.94 -6.88 -10.50
N SER A 730 -19.33 -5.63 -10.20
CA SER A 730 -18.43 -4.49 -10.18
C SER A 730 -17.55 -4.42 -8.93
N ASN A 731 -17.88 -5.15 -7.85
CA ASN A 731 -17.20 -5.05 -6.54
C ASN A 731 -17.25 -3.60 -6.03
N MET A 732 -18.44 -2.98 -6.08
CA MET A 732 -18.76 -1.66 -5.51
C MET A 732 -19.68 -1.83 -4.29
N SER A 733 -19.75 -0.83 -3.40
CA SER A 733 -20.86 -0.80 -2.43
C SER A 733 -22.18 -0.45 -3.14
N PRO A 734 -23.35 -0.83 -2.59
CA PRO A 734 -24.64 -0.46 -3.17
C PRO A 734 -24.88 1.05 -3.26
N ASP A 735 -24.33 1.85 -2.35
CA ASP A 735 -24.39 3.32 -2.44
C ASP A 735 -23.49 3.85 -3.57
N ASP A 736 -22.23 3.40 -3.66
CA ASP A 736 -21.32 3.82 -4.75
C ASP A 736 -21.89 3.42 -6.13
N ALA A 737 -22.51 2.24 -6.21
CA ALA A 737 -23.15 1.76 -7.43
C ALA A 737 -24.36 2.62 -7.81
N LEU A 738 -25.18 3.09 -6.86
CA LEU A 738 -26.29 4.01 -7.12
C LEU A 738 -25.82 5.41 -7.52
N ASP A 739 -24.85 5.99 -6.81
CA ASP A 739 -24.23 7.28 -7.16
C ASP A 739 -23.64 7.22 -8.59
N MET A 740 -22.98 6.12 -8.94
CA MET A 740 -22.37 5.86 -10.25
C MET A 740 -23.40 5.58 -11.37
N ASP A 741 -24.43 4.77 -11.11
CA ASP A 741 -25.51 4.46 -12.06
C ASP A 741 -26.28 5.72 -12.48
N ASN A 742 -26.68 6.54 -11.50
CA ASN A 742 -27.32 7.84 -11.73
C ASN A 742 -26.42 8.78 -12.55
N LEU A 743 -25.12 8.85 -12.22
CA LEU A 743 -24.13 9.64 -12.95
C LEU A 743 -23.98 9.17 -14.42
N LEU A 744 -23.86 7.87 -14.67
CA LEU A 744 -23.69 7.35 -16.02
C LEU A 744 -24.95 7.56 -16.86
N LEU A 745 -26.15 7.31 -16.32
CA LEU A 745 -27.41 7.55 -17.02
C LEU A 745 -27.63 9.05 -17.33
N LYS A 746 -27.27 9.95 -16.39
CA LYS A 746 -27.23 11.40 -16.62
C LYS A 746 -26.29 11.76 -17.78
N ASN A 747 -25.07 11.22 -17.81
CA ASN A 747 -24.10 11.54 -18.85
C ASN A 747 -24.50 10.97 -20.22
N MET A 748 -24.98 9.72 -20.25
CA MET A 748 -25.41 9.05 -21.48
C MET A 748 -26.63 9.73 -22.12
N SER A 749 -27.61 10.19 -21.32
CA SER A 749 -28.75 10.98 -21.82
C SER A 749 -28.34 12.38 -22.31
N GLY A 750 -27.24 12.94 -21.78
CA GLY A 750 -26.65 14.21 -22.22
C GLY A 750 -25.96 14.17 -23.59
N GLY A 751 -25.64 12.96 -24.09
CA GLY A 751 -24.92 12.70 -25.34
C GLY A 751 -23.42 12.42 -25.14
N LEU A 752 -22.91 11.38 -25.82
CA LEU A 752 -21.53 10.92 -25.67
C LEU A 752 -20.58 11.65 -26.63
N VAL A 753 -19.70 12.51 -26.10
CA VAL A 753 -18.63 13.16 -26.87
C VAL A 753 -17.51 12.15 -27.19
N LEU A 754 -17.23 11.93 -28.48
CA LEU A 754 -16.34 10.86 -28.98
C LEU A 754 -15.05 11.32 -29.69
N HIS A 755 -14.89 12.60 -29.99
CA HIS A 755 -13.70 13.10 -30.72
C HIS A 755 -12.41 13.16 -29.83
N SER A 756 -12.53 12.74 -28.58
CA SER A 756 -11.55 12.93 -27.50
C SER A 756 -11.81 11.88 -26.41
N CYS A 757 -10.76 11.51 -25.67
CA CYS A 757 -10.89 10.62 -24.51
C CYS A 757 -11.22 11.36 -23.20
N PHE A 758 -11.22 12.70 -23.16
CA PHE A 758 -11.45 13.48 -21.94
C PHE A 758 -12.80 13.15 -21.27
N HIS A 759 -13.88 13.06 -22.05
CA HIS A 759 -15.19 12.73 -21.53
C HIS A 759 -15.28 11.28 -20.99
N LEU A 760 -14.58 10.32 -21.63
CA LEU A 760 -14.46 8.95 -21.10
C LEU A 760 -13.73 8.94 -19.75
N ILE A 761 -12.60 9.65 -19.65
CA ILE A 761 -11.84 9.82 -18.40
C ILE A 761 -12.76 10.43 -17.32
N PHE A 762 -13.49 11.50 -17.63
CA PHE A 762 -14.41 12.14 -16.68
C PHE A 762 -15.47 11.17 -16.13
N MET A 763 -16.11 10.37 -17.00
CA MET A 763 -17.13 9.41 -16.59
C MET A 763 -16.60 8.31 -15.66
N VAL A 764 -15.35 7.87 -15.82
CA VAL A 764 -14.77 6.75 -15.02
C VAL A 764 -14.01 7.19 -13.77
N ILE A 765 -13.88 8.49 -13.49
CA ILE A 765 -13.32 8.99 -12.23
C ILE A 765 -14.35 8.77 -11.08
N PRO A 766 -13.97 8.07 -9.99
CA PRO A 766 -14.85 7.85 -8.83
C PRO A 766 -15.46 9.14 -8.29
N ILE A 767 -16.65 9.04 -7.71
CA ILE A 767 -17.37 10.20 -7.16
C ILE A 767 -16.70 10.74 -5.89
N ASP A 768 -16.04 9.88 -5.12
CA ASP A 768 -15.27 10.23 -3.93
C ASP A 768 -13.77 10.47 -4.20
N CYS A 769 -13.32 10.41 -5.46
CA CYS A 769 -11.91 10.28 -5.84
C CYS A 769 -11.03 11.41 -5.25
N ARG A 770 -10.22 11.04 -4.23
CA ARG A 770 -9.44 12.02 -3.48
C ARG A 770 -8.10 12.28 -4.14
N LEU A 771 -7.96 13.47 -4.69
CA LEU A 771 -6.66 14.14 -4.78
C LEU A 771 -5.97 14.10 -3.41
N GLY A 772 -4.68 13.73 -3.39
CA GLY A 772 -3.93 13.51 -2.16
C GLY A 772 -3.97 14.72 -1.21
N TYR A 773 -3.99 14.43 0.10
CA TYR A 773 -4.29 15.31 1.26
C TYR A 773 -3.72 16.76 1.32
N ALA A 774 -2.88 17.20 0.39
CA ALA A 774 -2.26 18.52 0.35
C ALA A 774 -2.58 19.35 -0.92
N SER A 775 -3.36 18.80 -1.85
CA SER A 775 -3.61 19.43 -3.16
C SER A 775 -4.62 20.57 -3.05
N LYS A 776 -4.22 21.79 -3.47
CA LYS A 776 -5.16 22.87 -3.77
C LYS A 776 -5.49 22.83 -5.26
N VAL A 777 -6.76 23.02 -5.62
CA VAL A 777 -7.11 23.21 -7.03
C VAL A 777 -6.66 24.60 -7.46
N ASP A 778 -5.78 24.64 -8.46
CA ASP A 778 -5.42 25.87 -9.16
C ASP A 778 -6.54 26.21 -10.16
N TRP A 779 -7.34 27.22 -9.83
CA TRP A 779 -8.47 27.67 -10.65
C TRP A 779 -8.04 28.46 -11.89
N ASP A 780 -6.85 29.03 -11.89
CA ASP A 780 -6.32 29.79 -13.04
C ASP A 780 -5.84 28.80 -14.10
N LEU A 781 -5.17 27.71 -13.69
CA LEU A 781 -4.87 26.55 -14.52
C LEU A 781 -6.14 25.79 -14.96
N PHE A 782 -7.14 25.63 -14.07
CA PHE A 782 -8.44 25.04 -14.46
C PHE A 782 -9.06 25.84 -15.61
N PHE A 783 -9.10 27.18 -15.48
CA PHE A 783 -9.62 28.06 -16.51
C PHE A 783 -8.84 27.91 -17.83
N GLU A 784 -7.51 27.90 -17.79
CA GLU A 784 -6.67 27.67 -18.98
C GLU A 784 -7.02 26.34 -19.67
N GLN A 785 -7.05 25.24 -18.92
CA GLN A 785 -7.37 23.90 -19.44
C GLN A 785 -8.80 23.82 -19.99
N LEU A 786 -9.77 24.48 -19.34
CA LEU A 786 -11.14 24.58 -19.82
C LEU A 786 -11.21 25.29 -21.18
N THR A 787 -10.45 26.38 -21.38
CA THR A 787 -10.41 27.09 -22.68
C THR A 787 -9.71 26.32 -23.81
N GLN A 788 -9.03 25.21 -23.52
CA GLN A 788 -8.38 24.34 -24.52
C GLN A 788 -9.27 23.17 -24.99
N LEU A 789 -10.47 23.01 -24.43
CA LEU A 789 -11.44 21.99 -24.83
C LEU A 789 -12.21 22.36 -26.10
N SER A 790 -12.78 21.35 -26.76
CA SER A 790 -13.64 21.56 -27.93
C SER A 790 -14.98 22.21 -27.55
N PRO A 791 -15.70 22.82 -28.52
CA PRO A 791 -17.07 23.29 -28.29
C PRO A 791 -18.04 22.21 -27.79
N GLY A 792 -17.82 20.93 -28.14
CA GLY A 792 -18.65 19.81 -27.68
C GLY A 792 -18.35 19.39 -26.24
N GLU A 793 -17.08 19.43 -25.84
CA GLU A 793 -16.65 19.18 -24.46
C GLU A 793 -17.07 20.33 -23.53
N LEU A 794 -16.92 21.58 -24.00
CA LEU A 794 -17.38 22.78 -23.29
C LEU A 794 -18.90 22.77 -23.08
N ALA A 795 -19.69 22.48 -24.11
CA ALA A 795 -21.15 22.37 -24.01
C ALA A 795 -21.60 21.23 -23.07
N LEU A 796 -20.78 20.18 -22.91
CA LEU A 796 -21.05 19.10 -21.96
C LEU A 796 -20.75 19.52 -20.50
N LEU A 797 -19.63 20.21 -20.26
CA LEU A 797 -19.31 20.75 -18.93
C LEU A 797 -20.23 21.90 -18.53
N GLU A 798 -20.73 22.70 -19.47
CA GLU A 798 -21.72 23.75 -19.22
C GLU A 798 -23.07 23.18 -18.74
N LYS A 799 -23.54 22.06 -19.31
CA LYS A 799 -24.68 21.29 -18.78
C LYS A 799 -24.47 20.78 -17.35
N MET A 800 -23.24 20.78 -16.84
CA MET A 800 -22.85 20.33 -15.50
C MET A 800 -22.49 21.49 -14.55
N GLY A 801 -22.86 22.74 -14.88
CA GLY A 801 -22.57 23.90 -14.01
C GLY A 801 -21.06 24.21 -13.90
N MET A 802 -20.33 23.97 -14.99
CA MET A 802 -18.91 24.27 -15.13
C MET A 802 -18.66 25.19 -16.33
N SER A 803 -19.48 26.24 -16.47
CA SER A 803 -19.28 27.24 -17.51
C SER A 803 -17.99 28.04 -17.31
N ILE A 804 -17.43 28.55 -18.42
CA ILE A 804 -16.23 29.43 -18.41
C ILE A 804 -16.47 30.65 -17.50
N GLY A 805 -17.69 31.20 -17.50
CA GLY A 805 -18.08 32.33 -16.65
C GLY A 805 -18.28 31.99 -15.17
N GLU A 806 -18.35 30.72 -14.78
CA GLU A 806 -18.32 30.28 -13.38
C GLU A 806 -16.89 30.06 -12.89
N ILE A 807 -16.07 29.32 -13.65
CA ILE A 807 -14.67 29.07 -13.29
C ILE A 807 -13.87 30.38 -13.31
N GLY A 808 -14.14 31.28 -14.25
CA GLY A 808 -13.58 32.64 -14.28
C GLY A 808 -13.93 33.50 -13.05
N ARG A 809 -15.00 33.16 -12.31
CA ARG A 809 -15.34 33.79 -11.01
C ARG A 809 -14.65 33.12 -9.82
N LEU A 810 -13.91 32.03 -10.01
CA LEU A 810 -13.09 31.34 -9.01
C LEU A 810 -11.59 31.62 -9.16
N MET A 811 -11.16 32.14 -10.32
CA MET A 811 -9.80 32.62 -10.56
C MET A 811 -9.28 33.52 -9.44
N GLY A 812 -8.01 33.33 -9.06
CA GLY A 812 -7.36 34.00 -7.93
C GLY A 812 -7.94 33.72 -6.52
N LYS A 813 -8.94 32.84 -6.35
CA LYS A 813 -9.53 32.53 -5.03
C LYS A 813 -9.04 31.20 -4.46
N ILE A 814 -8.72 31.20 -3.17
CA ILE A 814 -8.35 29.97 -2.43
C ILE A 814 -9.61 29.25 -1.92
N VAL A 815 -10.54 28.92 -2.84
CA VAL A 815 -11.70 28.07 -2.55
C VAL A 815 -11.32 26.63 -2.88
N GLN A 816 -11.32 25.73 -1.91
CA GLN A 816 -11.27 24.30 -2.22
C GLN A 816 -12.66 23.86 -2.70
N PRO A 817 -12.77 23.10 -3.80
CA PRO A 817 -14.03 22.47 -4.16
C PRO A 817 -14.39 21.36 -3.16
N ASP A 818 -15.67 21.02 -3.08
CA ASP A 818 -16.14 19.83 -2.39
C ASP A 818 -15.49 18.57 -3.01
N PRO A 819 -14.92 17.65 -2.21
CA PRO A 819 -14.41 16.35 -2.66
C PRO A 819 -15.36 15.55 -3.56
N LYS A 820 -16.68 15.63 -3.37
CA LYS A 820 -17.67 14.95 -4.23
C LYS A 820 -18.09 15.74 -5.48
N SER A 821 -17.55 16.93 -5.72
CA SER A 821 -18.02 17.81 -6.81
C SER A 821 -17.58 17.38 -8.22
N GLU A 822 -18.45 17.59 -9.20
CA GLU A 822 -18.15 17.41 -10.63
C GLU A 822 -16.94 18.26 -11.08
N ARG A 823 -16.70 19.41 -10.41
CA ARG A 823 -15.52 20.27 -10.63
C ARG A 823 -14.21 19.58 -10.26
N LEU A 824 -14.13 18.92 -9.11
CA LEU A 824 -12.89 18.22 -8.73
C LEU A 824 -12.61 17.05 -9.68
N ARG A 825 -13.66 16.35 -10.11
CA ARG A 825 -13.57 15.26 -11.10
C ARG A 825 -13.13 15.76 -12.48
N ALA A 826 -13.60 16.93 -12.92
CA ALA A 826 -13.10 17.56 -14.14
C ALA A 826 -11.62 17.98 -14.03
N TYR A 827 -11.18 18.49 -12.88
CA TYR A 827 -9.76 18.79 -12.63
C TYR A 827 -8.88 17.54 -12.69
N ILE A 828 -9.33 16.43 -12.10
CA ILE A 828 -8.67 15.12 -12.21
C ILE A 828 -8.67 14.63 -13.67
N ALA A 829 -9.75 14.82 -14.41
CA ALA A 829 -9.82 14.47 -15.83
C ALA A 829 -8.79 15.23 -16.67
N PHE A 830 -8.56 16.52 -16.41
CA PHE A 830 -7.51 17.29 -17.09
C PHE A 830 -6.11 16.70 -16.83
N MET A 831 -5.74 16.43 -15.58
CA MET A 831 -4.43 15.83 -15.26
C MET A 831 -4.18 14.53 -16.04
N LEU A 832 -5.15 13.61 -16.01
CA LEU A 832 -5.01 12.28 -16.59
C LEU A 832 -5.14 12.31 -18.13
N TYR A 833 -5.86 13.31 -18.68
CA TYR A 833 -5.90 13.58 -20.11
C TYR A 833 -4.58 14.16 -20.63
N GLU A 834 -3.93 15.05 -19.87
CA GLU A 834 -2.59 15.55 -20.20
C GLU A 834 -1.54 14.42 -20.18
N MET A 835 -1.64 13.47 -19.25
CA MET A 835 -0.84 12.23 -19.30
C MET A 835 -1.15 11.39 -20.54
N LEU A 836 -2.42 11.25 -20.93
CA LEU A 836 -2.83 10.50 -22.12
C LEU A 836 -2.40 11.17 -23.44
N LYS A 837 -2.22 12.50 -23.46
CA LYS A 837 -1.56 13.24 -24.56
C LYS A 837 -0.05 13.01 -24.64
N GLY A 838 0.53 12.29 -23.67
CA GLY A 838 1.96 11.92 -23.65
C GLY A 838 2.85 12.83 -22.82
N LYS A 839 2.32 13.72 -21.96
CA LYS A 839 3.13 14.41 -20.95
C LYS A 839 3.57 13.44 -19.87
N THR A 840 4.81 13.56 -19.42
CA THR A 840 5.37 12.70 -18.36
C THR A 840 4.71 12.97 -17.00
N LEU A 841 4.78 11.98 -16.11
CA LEU A 841 4.35 12.12 -14.71
C LEU A 841 5.02 13.33 -14.02
N TRP A 842 6.27 13.64 -14.37
CA TRP A 842 7.01 14.79 -13.87
C TRP A 842 6.45 16.13 -14.35
N GLU A 843 6.05 16.24 -15.61
CA GLU A 843 5.50 17.48 -16.18
C GLU A 843 4.11 17.75 -15.60
N VAL A 844 3.24 16.75 -15.56
CA VAL A 844 1.89 16.90 -14.98
C VAL A 844 1.95 17.16 -13.47
N SER A 845 2.83 16.46 -12.74
CA SER A 845 3.13 16.74 -11.32
C SER A 845 3.54 18.20 -11.08
N LYS A 846 4.42 18.75 -11.93
CA LYS A 846 4.87 20.14 -11.84
C LYS A 846 3.79 21.15 -12.24
N THR A 847 3.04 20.89 -13.32
CA THR A 847 2.00 21.79 -13.83
C THR A 847 0.84 21.92 -12.85
N PHE A 848 0.35 20.80 -12.29
CA PHE A 848 -0.82 20.81 -11.40
C PHE A 848 -0.45 20.87 -9.90
N GLY A 849 0.84 21.03 -9.55
CA GLY A 849 1.30 21.24 -8.16
C GLY A 849 1.11 20.04 -7.22
N ILE A 850 1.13 18.81 -7.76
CA ILE A 850 0.77 17.56 -7.05
C ILE A 850 1.96 16.60 -7.05
N SER A 851 2.14 15.83 -5.97
CA SER A 851 3.25 14.89 -5.86
C SER A 851 3.16 13.74 -6.87
N ARG A 852 4.32 13.24 -7.33
CA ARG A 852 4.42 12.13 -8.29
C ARG A 852 3.70 10.88 -7.77
N GLY A 853 3.87 10.56 -6.49
CA GLY A 853 3.20 9.42 -5.84
C GLY A 853 1.69 9.59 -5.71
N ALA A 854 1.17 10.80 -5.43
CA ALA A 854 -0.27 11.04 -5.40
C ALA A 854 -0.90 10.95 -6.80
N LEU A 855 -0.27 11.57 -7.81
CA LEU A 855 -0.75 11.47 -9.20
C LEU A 855 -0.72 10.03 -9.71
N GLN A 856 0.32 9.26 -9.37
CA GLN A 856 0.39 7.82 -9.68
C GLN A 856 -0.71 7.02 -8.96
N ALA A 857 -1.03 7.36 -7.70
CA ALA A 857 -2.11 6.71 -6.95
C ALA A 857 -3.48 7.01 -7.56
N THR A 858 -3.82 8.28 -7.80
CA THR A 858 -5.08 8.67 -8.47
C THR A 858 -5.24 7.99 -9.84
N LEU A 859 -4.16 7.83 -10.60
CA LEU A 859 -4.18 7.05 -11.84
C LEU A 859 -4.51 5.56 -11.59
N GLN A 860 -3.99 4.92 -10.54
CA GLN A 860 -4.39 3.55 -10.17
C GLN A 860 -5.87 3.47 -9.78
N ASP A 861 -6.35 4.42 -8.97
CA ASP A 861 -7.72 4.41 -8.43
C ASP A 861 -8.76 4.56 -9.54
N VAL A 862 -8.54 5.49 -10.47
CA VAL A 862 -9.41 5.68 -11.64
C VAL A 862 -9.36 4.47 -12.58
N LEU A 863 -8.22 3.79 -12.73
CA LEU A 863 -8.10 2.58 -13.56
C LEU A 863 -8.74 1.34 -12.89
N ALA A 864 -8.71 1.25 -11.56
CA ALA A 864 -9.49 0.26 -10.82
C ALA A 864 -11.00 0.50 -11.03
N ASN A 865 -11.46 1.75 -10.87
CA ASN A 865 -12.87 2.10 -11.07
C ASN A 865 -13.32 1.94 -12.52
N THR A 866 -12.48 2.26 -13.52
CA THR A 866 -12.73 1.98 -14.95
C THR A 866 -13.04 0.50 -15.16
N SER A 867 -12.31 -0.38 -14.47
CA SER A 867 -12.51 -1.83 -14.54
C SER A 867 -13.82 -2.26 -13.88
N SER A 868 -14.22 -1.61 -12.78
CA SER A 868 -15.49 -1.87 -12.09
C SER A 868 -16.70 -1.34 -12.86
N VAL A 869 -16.62 -0.15 -13.46
CA VAL A 869 -17.63 0.41 -14.36
C VAL A 869 -17.82 -0.47 -15.60
N LEU A 870 -16.76 -1.04 -16.16
CA LEU A 870 -16.87 -2.03 -17.24
C LEU A 870 -17.68 -3.26 -16.79
N ARG A 871 -17.35 -3.89 -15.65
CA ARG A 871 -18.09 -5.05 -15.13
C ARG A 871 -19.55 -4.74 -14.77
N TYR A 872 -19.87 -3.49 -14.40
CA TYR A 872 -21.24 -3.03 -14.20
C TYR A 872 -21.99 -2.89 -15.55
N ALA A 873 -21.38 -2.20 -16.52
CA ALA A 873 -21.92 -2.01 -17.87
C ALA A 873 -21.99 -3.32 -18.70
N GLU A 874 -21.25 -4.36 -18.31
CA GLU A 874 -21.39 -5.70 -18.88
C GLU A 874 -22.73 -6.35 -18.54
N LYS A 875 -23.34 -6.00 -17.40
CA LYS A 875 -24.65 -6.50 -16.95
C LYS A 875 -25.80 -5.57 -17.37
N ILE A 876 -25.69 -4.26 -17.12
CA ILE A 876 -26.76 -3.30 -17.41
C ILE A 876 -26.85 -2.96 -18.89
N GLN A 877 -27.95 -3.38 -19.55
CA GLN A 877 -28.12 -3.24 -21.01
C GLN A 877 -28.07 -1.79 -21.51
N ALA A 878 -28.55 -0.83 -20.72
CA ALA A 878 -28.56 0.60 -21.06
C ALA A 878 -27.15 1.19 -21.25
N LEU A 879 -26.11 0.56 -20.69
CA LEU A 879 -24.73 1.03 -20.70
C LEU A 879 -23.87 0.37 -21.80
N TRP A 880 -24.50 -0.25 -22.82
CA TRP A 880 -23.80 -0.94 -23.91
C TRP A 880 -22.68 -0.13 -24.61
N PRO A 881 -22.72 1.22 -24.75
CA PRO A 881 -21.61 1.95 -25.36
C PRO A 881 -20.34 1.90 -24.51
N LEU A 882 -20.48 1.90 -23.18
CA LEU A 882 -19.36 1.75 -22.25
C LEU A 882 -18.81 0.32 -22.29
N LYS A 883 -19.68 -0.70 -22.35
CA LYS A 883 -19.30 -2.11 -22.57
C LYS A 883 -18.46 -2.29 -23.84
N ALA A 884 -18.81 -1.59 -24.93
CA ALA A 884 -18.06 -1.65 -26.19
C ALA A 884 -16.73 -0.87 -26.15
N MET A 885 -16.69 0.31 -25.50
CA MET A 885 -15.55 1.22 -25.57
C MET A 885 -14.50 1.04 -24.47
N LEU A 886 -14.93 0.76 -23.23
CA LEU A 886 -14.01 0.67 -22.09
C LEU A 886 -12.94 -0.42 -22.21
N PRO A 887 -13.14 -1.58 -22.88
CA PRO A 887 -12.08 -2.58 -23.03
C PRO A 887 -10.86 -2.11 -23.85
N GLU A 888 -11.05 -1.26 -24.87
CA GLU A 888 -9.93 -0.65 -25.61
C GLU A 888 -9.34 0.55 -24.84
N PHE A 889 -10.22 1.42 -24.31
CA PHE A 889 -9.81 2.58 -23.53
C PHE A 889 -8.98 2.18 -22.30
N LEU A 890 -9.38 1.13 -21.56
CA LEU A 890 -8.65 0.61 -20.40
C LEU A 890 -7.24 0.12 -20.79
N LYS A 891 -7.05 -0.47 -21.97
CA LYS A 891 -5.73 -0.90 -22.47
C LYS A 891 -4.80 0.29 -22.77
N LEU A 892 -5.34 1.35 -23.40
CA LEU A 892 -4.62 2.60 -23.69
C LEU A 892 -4.29 3.36 -22.40
N PHE A 893 -5.31 3.61 -21.58
CA PHE A 893 -5.23 4.41 -20.36
C PHE A 893 -4.42 3.71 -19.26
N THR A 894 -4.32 2.37 -19.26
CA THR A 894 -3.44 1.61 -18.36
C THR A 894 -1.97 2.01 -18.46
N GLN A 895 -1.52 2.47 -19.63
CA GLN A 895 -0.11 2.71 -19.88
C GLN A 895 0.25 4.18 -20.14
N CYS A 896 -0.73 5.06 -20.41
CA CYS A 896 -0.50 6.47 -20.80
C CYS A 896 0.59 6.64 -21.89
N SER A 897 0.69 5.66 -22.79
CA SER A 897 1.80 5.47 -23.73
C SER A 897 1.26 5.25 -25.14
N LYS A 898 2.11 5.42 -26.15
CA LYS A 898 1.73 5.19 -27.55
C LYS A 898 1.24 3.74 -27.79
N LYS A 899 0.19 3.58 -28.61
CA LYS A 899 -0.45 2.29 -28.94
C LYS A 899 0.54 1.22 -29.45
N GLU A 900 1.61 1.64 -30.13
CA GLU A 900 2.68 0.79 -30.65
C GLU A 900 3.54 0.09 -29.57
N LEU A 901 3.65 0.67 -28.38
CA LEU A 901 4.47 0.13 -27.27
C LEU A 901 3.70 -0.85 -26.37
N ILE A 902 2.38 -0.99 -26.58
CA ILE A 902 1.49 -1.71 -25.66
C ILE A 902 1.89 -3.17 -25.38
N PRO A 903 2.31 -3.98 -26.38
CA PRO A 903 2.75 -5.35 -26.12
C PRO A 903 3.97 -5.42 -25.20
N LEU A 904 4.94 -4.52 -25.39
CA LEU A 904 6.21 -4.53 -24.65
C LEU A 904 6.00 -4.15 -23.19
N LEU A 905 5.14 -3.14 -22.95
CA LEU A 905 4.80 -2.63 -21.63
C LEU A 905 3.90 -3.56 -20.78
N GLN A 906 3.60 -4.77 -21.28
CA GLN A 906 2.95 -5.83 -20.50
C GLN A 906 3.96 -6.76 -19.81
N VAL A 907 5.22 -6.77 -20.24
CA VAL A 907 6.30 -7.59 -19.66
C VAL A 907 6.88 -6.88 -18.44
N ASP A 908 7.05 -7.60 -17.33
CA ASP A 908 7.66 -7.02 -16.12
C ASP A 908 9.08 -6.49 -16.44
N HIS A 909 9.48 -5.41 -15.74
CA HIS A 909 10.74 -4.68 -15.91
C HIS A 909 10.88 -3.85 -17.22
N ILE A 910 9.96 -3.97 -18.18
CA ILE A 910 9.90 -3.06 -19.32
C ILE A 910 9.10 -1.79 -18.93
N LYS A 911 9.75 -0.63 -19.10
CA LYS A 911 9.17 0.71 -18.92
C LYS A 911 9.26 1.49 -20.22
N GLU A 912 8.52 2.59 -20.37
CA GLU A 912 8.39 3.30 -21.66
C GLU A 912 9.73 3.65 -22.34
N PRO A 913 10.81 4.08 -21.64
CA PRO A 913 12.12 4.29 -22.27
C PRO A 913 12.73 2.99 -22.82
N ARG A 914 12.65 1.87 -22.08
CA ARG A 914 13.12 0.55 -22.54
C ARG A 914 12.25 0.02 -23.69
N ALA A 915 10.93 0.22 -23.63
CA ALA A 915 9.99 -0.17 -24.69
C ALA A 915 10.26 0.58 -26.01
N LYS A 916 10.47 1.90 -25.95
CA LYS A 916 10.87 2.72 -27.11
C LYS A 916 12.15 2.19 -27.75
N LEU A 917 13.17 1.87 -26.93
CA LEU A 917 14.44 1.34 -27.42
C LEU A 917 14.27 -0.06 -28.03
N LEU A 918 13.63 -1.01 -27.35
CA LEU A 918 13.32 -2.36 -27.87
C LEU A 918 12.56 -2.32 -29.20
N TYR A 919 11.49 -1.52 -29.28
CA TYR A 919 10.68 -1.36 -30.48
C TYR A 919 11.50 -0.81 -31.67
N SER A 920 12.40 0.15 -31.41
CA SER A 920 13.32 0.69 -32.43
C SER A 920 14.39 -0.31 -32.89
N ARG A 921 14.67 -1.36 -32.10
CA ARG A 921 15.66 -2.40 -32.41
C ARG A 921 15.03 -3.71 -32.91
N GLY A 922 13.71 -3.73 -33.14
CA GLY A 922 12.99 -4.83 -33.80
C GLY A 922 12.11 -5.67 -32.88
N TYR A 923 12.28 -5.59 -31.55
CA TYR A 923 11.44 -6.27 -30.57
C TYR A 923 10.11 -5.52 -30.40
N ARG A 924 9.05 -5.97 -31.08
CA ARG A 924 7.71 -5.35 -31.13
C ARG A 924 6.62 -6.20 -30.48
N THR A 925 6.82 -7.52 -30.35
CA THR A 925 5.87 -8.44 -29.69
C THR A 925 6.46 -9.10 -28.46
N ILE A 926 5.58 -9.60 -27.58
CA ILE A 926 5.99 -10.38 -26.39
C ILE A 926 6.67 -11.69 -26.80
N LYS A 927 6.27 -12.29 -27.93
CA LYS A 927 6.90 -13.52 -28.44
C LYS A 927 8.36 -13.28 -28.81
N GLU A 928 8.67 -12.20 -29.54
CA GLU A 928 10.06 -11.86 -29.88
C GLU A 928 10.96 -11.65 -28.65
N ILE A 929 10.39 -11.31 -27.48
CA ILE A 929 11.12 -11.21 -26.22
C ILE A 929 11.19 -12.56 -25.48
N ALA A 930 10.13 -13.38 -25.55
CA ALA A 930 10.11 -14.72 -24.96
C ALA A 930 11.05 -15.71 -25.67
N ASP A 931 11.24 -15.53 -26.99
CA ASP A 931 12.12 -16.32 -27.85
C ASP A 931 13.59 -15.82 -27.85
N ALA A 932 13.90 -14.72 -27.17
CA ALA A 932 15.21 -14.07 -27.19
C ALA A 932 16.23 -14.66 -26.19
N ASP A 933 17.50 -14.69 -26.58
CA ASP A 933 18.61 -14.90 -25.63
C ASP A 933 18.76 -13.65 -24.74
N PRO A 934 18.80 -13.79 -23.40
CA PRO A 934 19.16 -12.70 -22.49
C PRO A 934 20.45 -11.94 -22.89
N ALA A 935 21.45 -12.64 -23.45
CA ALA A 935 22.68 -12.02 -23.97
C ALA A 935 22.42 -11.12 -25.19
N ASP A 936 21.45 -11.45 -26.06
CA ASP A 936 21.06 -10.62 -27.20
C ASP A 936 20.32 -9.36 -26.77
N LEU A 937 19.50 -9.44 -25.73
CA LEU A 937 18.87 -8.26 -25.13
C LEU A 937 19.90 -7.34 -24.48
N VAL A 938 20.93 -7.87 -23.79
CA VAL A 938 22.03 -7.06 -23.26
C VAL A 938 22.85 -6.40 -24.37
N ARG A 939 23.19 -7.13 -25.45
CA ARG A 939 23.90 -6.57 -26.62
C ARG A 939 23.05 -5.53 -27.36
N THR A 940 21.76 -5.78 -27.53
CA THR A 940 20.84 -4.83 -28.17
C THR A 940 20.71 -3.55 -27.36
N LEU A 941 20.66 -3.67 -26.03
CA LEU A 941 20.45 -2.57 -25.09
C LEU A 941 21.76 -2.20 -24.35
N GLU A 942 22.88 -2.19 -25.08
CA GLU A 942 24.24 -1.90 -24.56
C GLU A 942 24.26 -0.73 -23.55
N GLY A 943 24.69 -1.01 -22.32
CA GLY A 943 24.76 -0.03 -21.22
C GLY A 943 23.43 0.32 -20.53
N HIS A 944 22.29 -0.17 -21.05
CA HIS A 944 20.94 0.07 -20.53
C HIS A 944 20.26 -1.16 -19.91
N LEU A 945 20.90 -2.34 -19.95
CA LEU A 945 20.39 -3.57 -19.37
C LEU A 945 21.51 -4.47 -18.85
N SER A 946 21.34 -5.06 -17.66
CA SER A 946 22.20 -6.13 -17.14
C SER A 946 21.65 -7.52 -17.51
N TYR A 947 22.52 -8.54 -17.54
CA TYR A 947 22.13 -9.92 -17.88
C TYR A 947 20.98 -10.45 -16.99
N TYR A 948 21.04 -10.19 -15.68
CA TYR A 948 19.98 -10.57 -14.74
C TYR A 948 18.64 -9.89 -15.04
N GLN A 949 18.65 -8.62 -15.49
CA GLN A 949 17.42 -7.94 -15.92
C GLN A 949 16.91 -8.50 -17.25
N ALA A 950 17.80 -8.88 -18.18
CA ALA A 950 17.43 -9.53 -19.43
C ALA A 950 16.78 -10.89 -19.20
N GLU A 951 17.38 -11.75 -18.36
CA GLU A 951 16.81 -13.05 -17.97
C GLU A 951 15.42 -12.90 -17.36
N ARG A 952 15.21 -11.89 -16.50
CA ARG A 952 13.89 -11.59 -15.91
C ARG A 952 12.87 -11.09 -16.93
N ILE A 953 13.29 -10.29 -17.92
CA ILE A 953 12.43 -9.82 -19.02
C ILE A 953 11.99 -11.00 -19.89
N VAL A 954 12.92 -11.87 -20.32
CA VAL A 954 12.61 -13.09 -21.07
C VAL A 954 11.69 -14.01 -20.28
N SER A 955 12.01 -14.26 -19.01
CA SER A 955 11.19 -15.11 -18.13
C SER A 955 9.76 -14.57 -17.94
N SER A 956 9.59 -13.26 -17.76
CA SER A 956 8.27 -12.63 -17.66
C SER A 956 7.48 -12.76 -18.97
N ALA A 957 8.14 -12.53 -20.12
CA ALA A 957 7.52 -12.71 -21.43
C ALA A 957 7.09 -14.17 -21.67
N GLN A 958 7.93 -15.15 -21.29
CA GLN A 958 7.61 -16.58 -21.37
C GLN A 958 6.42 -16.97 -20.49
N ILE A 959 6.32 -16.44 -19.26
CA ILE A 959 5.15 -16.65 -18.38
C ILE A 959 3.87 -16.09 -19.04
N ILE A 960 3.92 -14.87 -19.60
CA ILE A 960 2.77 -14.25 -20.29
C ILE A 960 2.34 -15.07 -21.52
N ILE A 961 3.28 -15.66 -22.26
CA ILE A 961 2.96 -16.56 -23.39
C ILE A 961 2.40 -17.90 -22.88
N ARG A 962 2.97 -18.49 -21.83
CA ARG A 962 2.47 -19.73 -21.18
C ARG A 962 1.02 -19.60 -20.76
N ASP A 963 0.69 -18.54 -20.02
CA ASP A 963 -0.66 -18.35 -19.50
C ASP A 963 -1.65 -17.99 -20.62
N ARG A 964 -1.24 -17.28 -21.69
CA ARG A 964 -2.07 -17.08 -22.90
C ARG A 964 -2.36 -18.34 -23.71
N LEU A 965 -1.45 -19.31 -23.69
CA LEU A 965 -1.71 -20.62 -24.30
C LEU A 965 -2.74 -21.37 -23.46
N ALA A 966 -2.57 -21.39 -22.13
CA ALA A 966 -3.55 -21.98 -21.21
C ALA A 966 -4.93 -21.29 -21.25
N GLU A 967 -4.99 -19.97 -21.47
CA GLU A 967 -6.23 -19.24 -21.74
C GLU A 967 -6.93 -19.77 -23.00
N LYS A 968 -6.19 -19.95 -24.11
CA LYS A 968 -6.75 -20.50 -25.35
C LYS A 968 -7.14 -21.97 -25.25
N ASP A 969 -6.39 -22.78 -24.53
CA ASP A 969 -6.72 -24.19 -24.28
C ASP A 969 -7.94 -24.33 -23.36
N GLU A 970 -8.25 -23.31 -22.56
CA GLU A 970 -9.48 -23.20 -21.78
C GLU A 970 -10.66 -22.74 -22.65
N GLU A 971 -10.50 -21.64 -23.41
CA GLU A 971 -11.50 -21.12 -24.37
C GLU A 971 -11.93 -22.20 -25.39
N LEU A 972 -10.95 -22.84 -26.06
CA LEU A 972 -11.21 -23.91 -27.04
C LEU A 972 -11.94 -25.10 -26.43
N ALA A 973 -11.69 -25.39 -25.16
CA ALA A 973 -12.33 -26.51 -24.48
C ALA A 973 -13.73 -26.15 -23.95
N GLU A 974 -14.00 -24.89 -23.61
CA GLU A 974 -15.35 -24.39 -23.35
C GLU A 974 -16.19 -24.41 -24.63
N ASP A 975 -15.65 -23.96 -25.76
CA ASP A 975 -16.27 -24.05 -27.10
C ASP A 975 -16.55 -25.52 -27.52
N LEU A 976 -15.74 -26.48 -27.06
CA LEU A 976 -15.91 -27.92 -27.31
C LEU A 976 -16.73 -28.66 -26.23
N GLY A 977 -17.05 -28.02 -25.10
CA GLY A 977 -17.79 -28.61 -23.98
C GLY A 977 -17.02 -29.63 -23.12
N ILE A 978 -15.73 -29.38 -22.83
CA ILE A 978 -14.77 -30.30 -22.16
C ILE A 978 -14.20 -29.72 -20.84
#